data_AF-A0A6J5WPC2-F1
#
_entry.id   AF-A0A6J5WPC2-F1
#
_cell.length_a   1.000
_cell.length_b   1.000
_cell.length_c   1.000
_cell.angle_alpha   90.00
_cell.angle_beta   90.00
_cell.angle_gamma   90.00
#
_symmetry.space_group_name_H-M   'P 1'
#
loop_
_entity.id
_entity.type
_entity.pdbx_description
1 polymer ?
#
loop_
_entity_poly.entity_id
_entity_poly.type
_entity_poly.pdbx_seq_one_letter_code
_entity_poly.pdbx_strand_id
1 'polypeptide(L)'
;MFKSWSKKKKIKAIFQLQFQATQVPKLKKPALMLSLVPDDVGKPTVKLGKAAVQDGTCIWENPVYESVKLIEESKTGKLKEKIYHFIVSTGSSKAGYLGEASIDFADIVAETEPLTVILPLKFANSGVVLHVTIHRIQEDGDQREIEEGDDPTLSRHSSMDIQNSNWDTDGSNHLSFTENGACDKTTNGHQDAASSLSPLEQNSMPQNGNNGATSIKNHMRQKSSLDWSSDGSLFDSPNSVEDKLPTERVQAGSDDSIEKLRNEIAILMRQADLSELELQSLRKQMAKESKQGQNLSRQVISLKEERDALRIECEQLNSSQGRSDGEQAFKKLQPETKDTRVQLEAIKQELNFEKRVRTNLHLQLQRTQDSNSELVLVVKDLEDALEKEKREVADLSSKLETEKNSKEVESLKLKIRELLSEIDTHEKKREEQDAHIKQLTLDYDLLKQDNCGISLKLDRNQERLRTEMENERAGYLATIKELESQLERSEETIEKQAHEFAECLISIQELESEVKSLEIELETQAKGFEEKLEAVTCAKVEQEQRAIQAEEALKKTRWNNSVTVERLQEEFRRLSVEMTSKVDENEKQATKALAEANELRQQNRILEEMLQEANEELELIKDRNETINPSSLNMQKSMRRKNMKLSQ
;
A
#
# COMPACT_ATOMS: atom_id res chain seq x y z
N MET A 1 -38.83 36.28 14.42
CA MET A 1 -37.77 35.26 14.26
C MET A 1 -37.96 34.21 15.35
N PHE A 2 -38.62 33.10 15.06
CA PHE A 2 -38.77 31.99 16.01
C PHE A 2 -37.60 31.02 15.82
N LYS A 3 -36.71 30.92 16.83
CA LYS A 3 -35.68 29.87 16.90
C LYS A 3 -36.40 28.55 17.21
N SER A 4 -36.55 27.65 16.24
CA SER A 4 -37.06 26.31 16.52
C SER A 4 -36.02 25.56 17.34
N TRP A 5 -36.32 25.28 18.60
CA TRP A 5 -35.54 24.38 19.43
C TRP A 5 -35.89 22.94 19.03
N SER A 6 -35.23 22.41 18.00
CA SER A 6 -35.36 20.99 17.67
C SER A 6 -34.75 20.18 18.81
N LYS A 7 -35.58 19.39 19.52
CA LYS A 7 -35.08 18.39 20.48
C LYS A 7 -34.18 17.42 19.69
N LYS A 8 -32.90 17.34 20.08
CA LYS A 8 -31.92 16.42 19.48
C LYS A 8 -31.81 15.20 20.37
N LYS A 9 -32.03 14.01 19.82
CA LYS A 9 -31.93 12.76 20.58
C LYS A 9 -30.46 12.42 20.75
N LYS A 10 -30.02 12.26 22.01
CA LYS A 10 -28.63 11.93 22.35
C LYS A 10 -28.55 10.44 22.66
N ILE A 11 -27.67 9.73 21.97
CA ILE A 11 -27.42 8.31 22.18
C ILE A 11 -26.04 8.19 22.80
N LYS A 12 -25.93 7.43 23.90
CA LYS A 12 -24.65 7.10 24.51
C LYS A 12 -24.32 5.66 24.15
N ALA A 13 -23.19 5.44 23.49
CA ALA A 13 -22.68 4.11 23.14
C ALA A 13 -21.33 3.88 23.81
N ILE A 14 -21.04 2.64 24.17
CA ILE A 14 -19.74 2.23 24.74
C ILE A 14 -19.09 1.27 23.76
N PHE A 15 -17.86 1.59 23.35
CA PHE A 15 -17.08 0.78 22.42
C PHE A 15 -15.85 0.22 23.13
N GLN A 16 -15.67 -1.10 23.01
CA GLN A 16 -14.44 -1.79 23.34
C GLN A 16 -13.53 -1.76 22.12
N LEU A 17 -12.32 -1.23 22.28
CA LEU A 17 -11.33 -1.05 21.23
C LEU A 17 -10.06 -1.84 21.57
N GLN A 18 -9.61 -2.70 20.66
CA GLN A 18 -8.34 -3.40 20.75
C GLN A 18 -7.45 -3.03 19.56
N PHE A 19 -6.16 -2.85 19.82
CA PHE A 19 -5.23 -2.28 18.85
C PHE A 19 -4.06 -3.21 18.57
N GLN A 20 -3.74 -3.34 17.28
CA GLN A 20 -2.54 -4.03 16.79
C GLN A 20 -1.92 -3.24 15.65
N ALA A 21 -0.64 -2.89 15.75
CA ALA A 21 0.12 -2.29 14.66
C ALA A 21 1.00 -3.35 13.98
N THR A 22 1.03 -3.34 12.65
CA THR A 22 1.84 -4.23 11.81
C THR A 22 2.71 -3.41 10.86
N GLN A 23 3.71 -4.06 10.26
CA GLN A 23 4.68 -3.42 9.34
C GLN A 23 5.48 -2.29 10.02
N VAL A 24 5.75 -2.43 11.32
CA VAL A 24 6.52 -1.44 12.08
C VAL A 24 7.98 -1.45 11.64
N PRO A 25 8.55 -0.32 11.14
CA PRO A 25 9.95 -0.25 10.76
C PRO A 25 10.88 -0.57 11.93
N LYS A 26 12.14 -0.92 11.65
CA LYS A 26 13.15 -1.14 12.69
C LYS A 26 13.49 0.17 13.40
N LEU A 27 12.85 0.42 14.54
CA LEU A 27 13.03 1.63 15.34
C LEU A 27 14.20 1.50 16.32
N LYS A 28 14.88 2.62 16.63
CA LYS A 28 15.96 2.68 17.63
C LYS A 28 15.52 2.29 19.05
N LYS A 29 14.22 2.42 19.34
CA LYS A 29 13.57 1.92 20.55
C LYS A 29 12.36 1.08 20.11
N PRO A 30 12.25 -0.18 20.53
CA PRO A 30 11.19 -1.07 20.05
C PRO A 30 9.91 -0.87 20.87
N ALA A 31 9.43 0.37 21.02
CA ALA A 31 8.21 0.63 21.78
C ALA A 31 7.33 1.75 21.20
N LEU A 32 6.04 1.47 21.03
CA LEU A 32 5.02 2.37 20.49
C LEU A 32 4.02 2.80 21.57
N MET A 33 3.48 4.01 21.42
CA MET A 33 2.36 4.53 22.20
C MET A 33 1.24 4.91 21.23
N LEU A 34 0.01 4.66 21.64
CA LEU A 34 -1.20 5.01 20.87
C LEU A 34 -2.03 6.00 21.69
N SER A 35 -2.48 7.08 21.05
CA SER A 35 -3.35 8.08 21.67
C SER A 35 -4.64 8.20 20.87
N LEU A 36 -5.77 8.17 21.58
CA LEU A 36 -7.10 8.34 21.04
C LEU A 36 -7.56 9.79 21.25
N VAL A 37 -7.88 10.50 20.18
CA VAL A 37 -8.23 11.93 20.19
C VAL A 37 -9.58 12.14 19.50
N PRO A 38 -10.65 12.50 20.22
CA PRO A 38 -11.91 12.89 19.59
C PRO A 38 -11.74 14.22 18.85
N ASP A 39 -12.29 14.31 17.64
CA ASP A 39 -12.17 15.50 16.80
C ASP A 39 -12.82 16.75 17.45
N ASP A 40 -13.92 16.56 18.19
CA ASP A 40 -14.66 17.65 18.84
C ASP A 40 -13.97 18.20 20.10
N VAL A 41 -13.09 17.43 20.73
CA VAL A 41 -12.36 17.83 21.96
C VAL A 41 -10.94 18.28 21.63
N GLY A 42 -10.33 17.70 20.58
CA GLY A 42 -8.95 18.00 20.14
C GLY A 42 -7.86 17.63 21.15
N LYS A 43 -8.22 16.98 22.27
CA LYS A 43 -7.28 16.50 23.30
C LYS A 43 -7.40 14.98 23.44
N PRO A 44 -6.29 14.25 23.68
CA PRO A 44 -6.36 12.81 23.83
C PRO A 44 -7.22 12.41 25.04
N THR A 45 -8.30 11.65 24.80
CA THR A 45 -9.15 11.09 25.86
C THR A 45 -8.53 9.85 26.48
N VAL A 46 -7.85 9.04 25.67
CA VAL A 46 -7.14 7.85 26.13
C VAL A 46 -5.73 7.83 25.56
N LYS A 47 -4.75 7.53 26.42
CA LYS A 47 -3.36 7.25 26.01
C LYS A 47 -2.99 5.86 26.46
N LEU A 48 -2.75 4.97 25.50
CA LEU A 48 -2.26 3.63 25.80
C LEU A 48 -0.76 3.68 26.11
N GLY A 49 -0.34 2.82 27.04
CA GLY A 49 1.05 2.69 27.46
C GLY A 49 1.99 2.24 26.34
N LYS A 50 3.29 2.24 26.65
CA LYS A 50 4.34 1.78 25.73
C LYS A 50 4.21 0.27 25.51
N ALA A 51 3.91 -0.16 24.29
CA ALA A 51 3.89 -1.56 23.89
C ALA A 51 5.15 -1.90 23.09
N ALA A 52 5.73 -3.08 23.34
CA ALA A 52 6.95 -3.52 22.66
C ALA A 52 6.67 -3.94 21.20
N VAL A 53 7.63 -3.72 20.32
CA VAL A 53 7.58 -4.17 18.92
C VAL A 53 8.36 -5.47 18.80
N GLN A 54 7.67 -6.56 18.45
CA GLN A 54 8.24 -7.89 18.20
C GLN A 54 8.05 -8.21 16.72
N ASP A 55 9.15 -8.45 15.99
CA ASP A 55 9.15 -8.83 14.58
C ASP A 55 8.27 -7.96 13.66
N GLY A 56 8.31 -6.64 13.88
CA GLY A 56 7.54 -5.67 13.08
C GLY A 56 6.04 -5.61 13.43
N THR A 57 5.62 -6.26 14.51
CA THR A 57 4.26 -6.22 15.05
C THR A 57 4.26 -5.67 16.48
N CYS A 58 3.24 -4.90 16.83
CA CYS A 58 3.05 -4.34 18.16
C CYS A 58 1.59 -4.51 18.57
N ILE A 59 1.33 -5.12 19.72
CA ILE A 59 -0.02 -5.40 20.21
C ILE A 59 -0.18 -4.69 21.55
N TRP A 60 -1.31 -3.99 21.72
CA TRP A 60 -1.71 -3.48 23.02
C TRP A 60 -2.65 -4.48 23.69
N GLU A 61 -2.18 -5.14 24.74
CA GLU A 61 -2.89 -6.24 25.41
C GLU A 61 -4.18 -5.80 26.10
N ASN A 62 -4.23 -4.55 26.59
CA ASN A 62 -5.39 -4.04 27.31
C ASN A 62 -6.39 -3.37 26.36
N PRO A 63 -7.64 -3.87 26.27
CA PRO A 63 -8.68 -3.21 25.51
C PRO A 63 -9.08 -1.88 26.18
N VAL A 64 -9.44 -0.91 25.37
CA VAL A 64 -9.90 0.42 25.80
C VAL A 64 -11.40 0.50 25.68
N TYR A 65 -12.07 0.98 26.72
CA TYR A 65 -13.51 1.22 26.70
C TYR A 65 -13.76 2.73 26.56
N GLU A 66 -14.28 3.16 25.42
CA GLU A 66 -14.58 4.57 25.14
C GLU A 66 -16.09 4.79 25.08
N SER A 67 -16.59 5.78 25.83
CA SER A 67 -17.99 6.17 25.79
C SER A 67 -18.20 7.32 24.82
N VAL A 68 -18.88 7.04 23.70
CA VAL A 68 -19.14 7.99 22.63
C VAL A 68 -20.57 8.52 22.74
N LYS A 69 -20.71 9.85 22.80
CA LYS A 69 -22.00 10.55 22.76
C LYS A 69 -22.32 10.94 21.32
N LEU A 70 -23.38 10.36 20.78
CA LEU A 70 -23.86 10.58 19.42
C LEU A 70 -25.14 11.41 19.46
N ILE A 71 -25.35 12.20 18.42
CA ILE A 71 -26.50 13.08 18.31
C ILE A 71 -27.25 12.70 17.04
N GLU A 72 -28.48 12.22 17.22
CA GLU A 72 -29.38 11.89 16.12
C GLU A 72 -30.19 13.15 15.76
N GLU A 73 -30.17 13.52 14.48
CA GLU A 73 -30.91 14.67 14.00
C GLU A 73 -32.39 14.32 13.79
N SER A 74 -33.28 15.06 14.45
CA SER A 74 -34.72 14.78 14.50
C SER A 74 -35.47 14.92 13.16
N LYS A 75 -34.84 15.50 12.13
CA LYS A 75 -35.44 15.66 10.79
C LYS A 75 -35.04 14.56 9.81
N THR A 76 -33.87 13.95 9.98
CA THR A 76 -33.26 13.05 9.00
C THR A 76 -33.05 11.64 9.54
N GLY A 77 -33.11 11.46 10.88
CA GLY A 77 -32.79 10.18 11.52
C GLY A 77 -31.32 9.78 11.38
N LYS A 78 -30.47 10.64 10.81
CA LYS A 78 -29.04 10.38 10.66
C LYS A 78 -28.28 10.81 11.90
N LEU A 79 -27.30 10.00 12.28
CA LEU A 79 -26.36 10.33 13.34
C LEU A 79 -25.39 11.38 12.82
N LYS A 80 -25.09 12.39 13.64
CA LYS A 80 -24.02 13.35 13.35
C LYS A 80 -22.67 12.64 13.46
N GLU A 81 -21.80 12.90 12.48
CA GLU A 81 -20.41 12.41 12.44
C GLU A 81 -19.68 12.64 13.76
N LYS A 82 -18.95 11.62 14.19
CA LYS A 82 -18.23 11.57 15.46
C LYS A 82 -16.88 10.89 15.25
N ILE A 83 -15.99 11.65 14.64
CA ILE A 83 -14.65 11.21 14.23
C ILE A 83 -13.69 11.16 15.42
N TYR A 84 -12.90 10.10 15.47
CA TYR A 84 -11.80 9.91 16.40
C TYR A 84 -10.51 9.64 15.64
N HIS A 85 -9.45 10.33 16.06
CA HIS A 85 -8.10 10.21 15.53
C HIS A 85 -7.23 9.33 16.43
N PHE A 86 -6.55 8.36 15.83
CA PHE A 86 -5.61 7.44 16.44
C PHE A 86 -4.19 7.84 16.07
N ILE A 87 -3.48 8.42 17.03
CA ILE A 87 -2.12 8.91 16.84
C ILE A 87 -1.14 7.87 17.38
N VAL A 88 -0.28 7.34 16.52
CA VAL A 88 0.78 6.40 16.91
C VAL A 88 2.10 7.14 16.99
N SER A 89 2.83 6.94 18.08
CA SER A 89 4.14 7.56 18.30
C SER A 89 5.14 6.62 18.96
N THR A 90 6.41 6.80 18.68
CA THR A 90 7.51 6.20 19.43
C THR A 90 7.63 6.94 20.77
N GLY A 91 7.70 6.20 21.88
CA GLY A 91 7.69 6.76 23.25
C GLY A 91 8.94 7.54 23.67
N SER A 92 9.54 8.32 22.77
CA SER A 92 10.77 9.10 22.93
C SER A 92 10.46 10.60 23.00
N SER A 93 11.15 11.33 23.89
CA SER A 93 10.94 12.77 24.17
C SER A 93 11.34 13.72 23.03
N LYS A 94 11.87 13.21 21.91
CA LYS A 94 12.20 13.98 20.71
C LYS A 94 11.53 13.30 19.51
N ALA A 95 10.52 13.97 18.95
CA ALA A 95 9.83 13.70 17.68
C ALA A 95 9.70 12.20 17.32
N GLY A 96 8.71 11.55 17.93
CA GLY A 96 8.40 10.16 17.69
C GLY A 96 7.17 9.90 16.84
N TYR A 97 6.64 10.87 16.09
CA TYR A 97 5.37 10.71 15.38
C TYR A 97 5.49 9.68 14.24
N LEU A 98 4.64 8.64 14.25
CA LEU A 98 4.60 7.57 13.24
C LEU A 98 3.38 7.67 12.32
N GLY A 99 2.43 8.54 12.63
CA GLY A 99 1.27 8.80 11.79
C GLY A 99 -0.05 8.74 12.55
N GLU A 100 -1.11 9.02 11.81
CA GLU A 100 -2.47 9.15 12.32
C GLU A 100 -3.46 8.44 11.40
N ALA A 101 -4.50 7.84 11.99
CA ALA A 101 -5.65 7.29 11.29
C ALA A 101 -6.93 7.77 11.96
N SER A 102 -8.06 7.73 11.26
CA SER A 102 -9.32 8.28 11.78
C SER A 102 -10.48 7.32 11.51
N ILE A 103 -11.43 7.23 12.44
CA ILE A 103 -12.66 6.44 12.31
C ILE A 103 -13.85 7.30 12.72
N ASP A 104 -14.94 7.22 11.97
CA ASP A 104 -16.23 7.75 12.41
C ASP A 104 -17.01 6.67 13.18
N PHE A 105 -17.27 6.92 14.46
CA PHE A 105 -18.07 6.02 15.26
C PHE A 105 -19.56 6.07 14.91
N ALA A 106 -20.05 7.13 14.26
CA ALA A 106 -21.46 7.23 13.87
C ALA A 106 -21.88 6.11 12.91
N ASP A 107 -20.98 5.69 12.01
CA ASP A 107 -21.24 4.61 11.04
C ASP A 107 -21.24 3.22 11.70
N ILE A 108 -20.47 3.03 12.77
CA ILE A 108 -20.25 1.73 13.41
C ILE A 108 -21.31 1.45 14.49
N VAL A 109 -22.10 2.45 14.89
CA VAL A 109 -23.12 2.29 15.94
C VAL A 109 -24.17 1.24 15.59
N ALA A 110 -24.49 1.06 14.32
CA ALA A 110 -25.47 0.07 13.87
C ALA A 110 -24.93 -1.37 13.94
N GLU A 111 -23.62 -1.56 14.06
CA GLU A 111 -22.97 -2.87 14.03
C GLU A 111 -22.91 -3.48 15.43
N THR A 112 -23.55 -4.65 15.60
CA THR A 112 -23.57 -5.40 16.87
C THR A 112 -22.48 -6.46 16.95
N GLU A 113 -21.86 -6.81 15.82
CA GLU A 113 -20.75 -7.75 15.77
C GLU A 113 -19.40 -7.03 15.93
N PRO A 114 -18.36 -7.68 16.48
CA PRO A 114 -17.01 -7.11 16.51
C PRO A 114 -16.49 -6.87 15.09
N LEU A 115 -16.12 -5.62 14.78
CA LEU A 115 -15.57 -5.19 13.51
C LEU A 115 -14.06 -4.94 13.64
N THR A 116 -13.23 -5.56 12.80
CA THR A 116 -11.80 -5.21 12.70
C THR A 116 -11.55 -4.35 11.47
N VAL A 117 -11.10 -3.11 11.70
CA VAL A 117 -10.77 -2.14 10.64
C VAL A 117 -9.25 -2.07 10.47
N ILE A 118 -8.78 -2.09 9.22
CA ILE A 118 -7.37 -2.00 8.86
C ILE A 118 -7.09 -0.60 8.31
N LEU A 119 -6.26 0.17 9.02
CA LEU A 119 -6.02 1.58 8.76
C LEU A 119 -4.53 1.86 8.56
N PRO A 120 -4.09 2.15 7.32
CA PRO A 120 -2.75 2.69 7.07
C PRO A 120 -2.59 4.05 7.74
N LEU A 121 -1.48 4.25 8.46
CA LEU A 121 -1.20 5.54 9.10
C LEU A 121 -0.82 6.61 8.07
N LYS A 122 -1.46 7.78 8.15
CA LYS A 122 -1.21 8.94 7.28
C LYS A 122 -0.14 9.87 7.89
N PHE A 123 0.38 10.78 7.05
CA PHE A 123 1.26 11.92 7.39
C PHE A 123 2.75 11.65 7.72
N ALA A 124 3.19 10.41 7.97
CA ALA A 124 4.57 10.14 8.38
C ALA A 124 5.35 9.16 7.47
N ASN A 125 4.76 8.70 6.35
CA ASN A 125 5.34 7.71 5.42
C ASN A 125 5.98 6.50 6.12
N SER A 126 5.43 6.12 7.27
CA SER A 126 6.02 5.10 8.15
C SER A 126 5.74 3.68 7.68
N GLY A 127 4.79 3.49 6.76
CA GLY A 127 4.33 2.19 6.27
C GLY A 127 3.59 1.37 7.33
N VAL A 128 3.37 1.92 8.53
CA VAL A 128 2.69 1.21 9.62
C VAL A 128 1.20 1.10 9.32
N VAL A 129 0.66 -0.10 9.54
CA VAL A 129 -0.76 -0.38 9.40
C VAL A 129 -1.35 -0.71 10.77
N LEU A 130 -2.35 0.06 11.18
CA LEU A 130 -3.06 -0.10 12.45
C LEU A 130 -4.34 -0.92 12.23
N HIS A 131 -4.44 -2.03 12.92
CA HIS A 131 -5.64 -2.85 13.05
C HIS A 131 -6.37 -2.43 14.32
N VAL A 132 -7.64 -2.06 14.17
CA VAL A 132 -8.52 -1.65 15.28
C VAL A 132 -9.71 -2.59 15.32
N THR A 133 -9.81 -3.41 16.36
CA THR A 133 -10.99 -4.25 16.62
C THR A 133 -11.94 -3.47 17.51
N ILE A 134 -13.15 -3.22 17.00
CA ILE A 134 -14.19 -2.40 17.60
C ILE A 134 -15.37 -3.30 17.93
N HIS A 135 -15.76 -3.34 19.19
CA HIS A 135 -16.95 -4.07 19.62
C HIS A 135 -17.86 -3.13 20.41
N ARG A 136 -19.10 -2.96 19.94
CA ARG A 136 -20.11 -2.20 20.67
C ARG A 136 -20.63 -3.04 21.82
N ILE A 137 -20.46 -2.55 23.05
CA ILE A 137 -21.06 -3.20 24.22
C ILE A 137 -22.47 -2.65 24.36
N GLN A 138 -23.45 -3.55 24.21
CA GLN A 138 -24.84 -3.21 24.44
C GLN A 138 -25.12 -3.24 25.94
N GLU A 139 -25.37 -2.07 26.52
CA GLU A 139 -25.88 -1.95 27.88
C GLU A 139 -27.35 -2.42 27.83
N ASP A 140 -27.64 -3.60 28.40
CA ASP A 140 -29.02 -4.06 28.65
C ASP A 140 -29.61 -3.15 29.72
N GLY A 141 -30.19 -2.05 29.27
CA GLY A 141 -30.67 -0.96 30.10
C GLY A 141 -31.78 -0.23 29.38
N ASP A 142 -33.01 -0.53 29.81
CA ASP A 142 -34.26 0.14 29.48
C ASP A 142 -34.07 1.59 29.04
N GLN A 143 -34.69 1.91 27.90
CA GLN A 143 -35.07 3.27 27.54
C GLN A 143 -35.98 3.82 28.65
N ARG A 144 -35.39 4.40 29.69
CA ARG A 144 -36.09 5.36 30.53
C ARG A 144 -35.81 6.74 30.00
N GLU A 145 -36.88 7.32 29.45
CA GLU A 145 -37.04 8.74 29.24
C GLU A 145 -36.51 9.50 30.46
N ILE A 146 -35.42 10.24 30.28
CA ILE A 146 -34.97 11.22 31.26
C ILE A 146 -35.77 12.49 30.97
N GLU A 147 -36.86 12.67 31.71
CA GLU A 147 -37.39 14.00 31.99
C GLU A 147 -36.35 14.74 32.85
N GLU A 148 -35.84 15.86 32.35
CA GLU A 148 -35.17 16.89 33.16
C GLU A 148 -36.25 17.63 33.95
N GLY A 149 -36.14 17.58 35.28
CA GLY A 149 -36.87 18.45 36.20
C GLY A 149 -36.00 18.73 37.41
N ASP A 150 -35.52 19.98 37.50
CA ASP A 150 -34.78 20.50 38.63
C ASP A 150 -35.64 20.56 39.92
N ASP A 151 -34.92 20.47 41.04
CA ASP A 151 -35.18 21.01 42.39
C ASP A 151 -35.43 19.98 43.53
N PRO A 152 -34.73 20.11 44.69
CA PRO A 152 -34.74 19.13 45.77
C PRO A 152 -35.70 19.53 46.90
N THR A 153 -36.47 18.60 47.47
CA THR A 153 -36.81 18.56 48.92
C THR A 153 -37.77 17.41 49.30
N LEU A 154 -37.36 16.65 50.33
CA LEU A 154 -38.15 16.07 51.44
C LEU A 154 -39.25 14.99 51.25
N SER A 155 -39.31 14.16 52.32
CA SER A 155 -40.31 13.15 52.74
C SER A 155 -40.15 11.75 52.10
N ARG A 156 -39.84 10.64 52.80
CA ARG A 156 -40.20 10.06 54.12
C ARG A 156 -41.49 9.21 54.10
N HIS A 157 -41.28 7.89 54.22
CA HIS A 157 -42.15 6.83 54.77
C HIS A 157 -43.41 6.37 54.02
N SER A 158 -43.44 5.06 53.70
CA SER A 158 -44.56 4.09 53.69
C SER A 158 -44.06 2.90 52.85
N SER A 159 -43.61 1.75 53.36
CA SER A 159 -44.19 0.77 54.30
C SER A 159 -45.58 0.29 53.89
N MET A 160 -45.70 -1.06 53.91
CA MET A 160 -46.85 -1.95 53.73
C MET A 160 -47.16 -2.42 52.30
N ASP A 161 -47.46 -3.69 52.03
CA ASP A 161 -47.21 -4.97 52.71
C ASP A 161 -47.89 -6.08 51.88
N ILE A 162 -47.27 -7.27 51.86
CA ILE A 162 -47.87 -8.62 51.87
C ILE A 162 -48.73 -9.08 50.66
N GLN A 163 -48.33 -10.20 50.03
CA GLN A 163 -49.00 -11.54 50.06
C GLN A 163 -48.49 -12.40 48.89
N ASN A 164 -47.68 -13.44 49.16
CA ASN A 164 -48.05 -14.85 49.41
C ASN A 164 -48.55 -15.55 48.12
N SER A 165 -48.16 -16.77 47.74
CA SER A 165 -47.81 -18.01 48.48
C SER A 165 -47.04 -18.97 47.54
N ASN A 166 -45.87 -19.48 47.89
CA ASN A 166 -45.56 -20.74 48.60
C ASN A 166 -46.02 -22.06 47.93
N TRP A 167 -45.05 -22.93 47.62
CA TRP A 167 -45.06 -24.37 47.96
C TRP A 167 -43.61 -24.85 48.19
N ASP A 168 -43.35 -25.27 49.43
CA ASP A 168 -42.21 -26.05 49.94
C ASP A 168 -42.12 -27.44 49.25
N THR A 169 -41.06 -28.27 49.32
CA THR A 169 -40.27 -28.69 50.50
C THR A 169 -39.04 -29.51 50.06
N ASP A 170 -38.09 -29.62 50.99
CA ASP A 170 -37.11 -30.70 51.23
C ASP A 170 -35.70 -30.49 50.63
N GLY A 171 -34.59 -30.48 51.37
CA GLY A 171 -34.35 -30.64 52.80
C GLY A 171 -32.84 -30.65 53.05
N SER A 172 -32.44 -30.04 54.16
CA SER A 172 -31.27 -30.40 54.99
C SER A 172 -29.84 -29.94 54.58
N ASN A 173 -29.33 -29.06 55.45
CA ASN A 173 -28.00 -29.09 56.08
C ASN A 173 -26.78 -28.42 55.42
N HIS A 174 -26.51 -27.20 55.90
CA HIS A 174 -25.50 -26.94 56.97
C HIS A 174 -24.38 -25.94 56.60
N LEU A 175 -24.52 -24.76 57.23
CA LEU A 175 -23.52 -23.80 57.69
C LEU A 175 -22.60 -23.08 56.69
N SER A 176 -23.02 -21.85 56.41
CA SER A 176 -22.23 -20.61 56.46
C SER A 176 -21.17 -20.58 57.57
N PHE A 177 -20.05 -19.89 57.37
CA PHE A 177 -19.86 -18.56 57.97
C PHE A 177 -18.60 -17.87 57.42
N THR A 178 -18.86 -16.65 56.95
CA THR A 178 -17.97 -15.52 56.68
C THR A 178 -17.37 -14.94 57.96
N GLU A 179 -16.18 -14.35 57.90
CA GLU A 179 -15.80 -13.21 58.74
C GLU A 179 -14.67 -12.44 58.03
N ASN A 180 -14.98 -11.33 57.36
CA ASN A 180 -15.03 -9.94 57.85
C ASN A 180 -13.68 -9.35 58.27
N GLY A 181 -13.45 -8.09 57.87
CA GLY A 181 -12.71 -7.13 58.68
C GLY A 181 -11.57 -6.40 57.98
N ALA A 182 -11.90 -5.32 57.28
CA ALA A 182 -10.96 -4.30 56.80
C ALA A 182 -10.38 -3.44 57.93
N CYS A 183 -9.19 -2.84 57.72
CA CYS A 183 -8.86 -1.45 58.07
C CYS A 183 -7.41 -1.04 57.66
N ASP A 184 -7.34 -0.07 56.75
CA ASP A 184 -6.45 1.11 56.63
C ASP A 184 -4.90 1.12 56.77
N LYS A 185 -4.31 1.59 55.64
CA LYS A 185 -3.44 2.77 55.41
C LYS A 185 -2.09 3.00 56.14
N THR A 186 -1.10 3.28 55.26
CA THR A 186 0.02 4.27 55.34
C THR A 186 1.14 3.99 56.35
N THR A 187 2.45 4.20 56.15
CA THR A 187 3.27 5.02 55.23
C THR A 187 4.77 4.67 55.41
N ASN A 188 5.58 4.96 54.37
CA ASN A 188 7.00 5.39 54.37
C ASN A 188 8.16 4.46 54.82
N GLY A 189 9.19 4.41 53.96
CA GLY A 189 10.57 4.68 54.39
C GLY A 189 11.69 3.74 53.91
N HIS A 190 12.33 4.11 52.79
CA HIS A 190 13.76 3.95 52.41
C HIS A 190 14.66 2.84 52.99
N GLN A 191 15.39 2.12 52.09
CA GLN A 191 16.85 2.20 51.99
C GLN A 191 17.44 1.42 50.79
N ASP A 192 18.63 1.86 50.39
CA ASP A 192 19.39 1.57 49.17
C ASP A 192 20.14 0.23 49.14
N ALA A 193 20.68 -0.03 47.93
CA ALA A 193 21.98 -0.65 47.65
C ALA A 193 22.11 -2.18 47.58
N ALA A 194 22.13 -2.62 46.32
CA ALA A 194 23.24 -3.31 45.66
C ALA A 194 23.52 -4.81 45.97
N SER A 195 23.73 -5.50 44.84
CA SER A 195 24.69 -6.59 44.62
C SER A 195 24.14 -8.01 44.70
N SER A 196 24.05 -8.58 43.50
CA SER A 196 24.60 -9.89 43.14
C SER A 196 23.93 -11.11 43.77
N LEU A 197 23.37 -11.96 42.91
CA LEU A 197 23.93 -13.29 42.64
C LEU A 197 23.02 -13.99 41.62
N SER A 198 23.54 -14.16 40.40
CA SER A 198 23.17 -15.30 39.55
C SER A 198 23.61 -16.59 40.27
N PRO A 199 23.00 -17.75 39.96
CA PRO A 199 23.70 -18.63 39.03
C PRO A 199 22.82 -19.34 38.00
N LEU A 200 23.50 -19.51 36.87
CA LEU A 200 23.32 -20.40 35.74
C LEU A 200 23.14 -21.87 36.15
N GLU A 201 22.22 -22.60 35.51
CA GLU A 201 22.38 -23.93 34.89
C GLU A 201 21.02 -24.40 34.34
N GLN A 202 20.86 -24.48 33.02
CA GLN A 202 21.07 -25.64 32.14
C GLN A 202 19.86 -26.58 32.01
N ASN A 203 19.42 -26.67 30.75
CA ASN A 203 18.80 -27.81 30.06
C ASN A 203 17.42 -28.30 30.53
N SER A 204 16.42 -28.18 29.64
CA SER A 204 15.92 -29.28 28.80
C SER A 204 14.54 -28.94 28.21
N MET A 205 14.37 -29.23 26.91
CA MET A 205 13.06 -29.57 26.27
C MET A 205 12.45 -30.79 27.01
N PRO A 206 11.14 -31.18 26.87
CA PRO A 206 10.38 -31.06 25.62
C PRO A 206 8.81 -31.01 25.72
N GLN A 207 8.21 -30.97 24.53
CA GLN A 207 6.94 -31.59 24.09
C GLN A 207 5.57 -31.23 24.72
N ASN A 208 4.68 -30.88 23.79
CA ASN A 208 3.33 -31.46 23.56
C ASN A 208 2.07 -30.70 23.99
N GLY A 209 1.06 -30.78 23.11
CA GLY A 209 -0.36 -30.63 23.46
C GLY A 209 -0.98 -29.27 23.13
N ASN A 210 -1.26 -28.91 21.87
CA ASN A 210 -2.43 -29.32 21.07
C ASN A 210 -3.70 -28.47 21.32
N ASN A 211 -4.37 -28.17 20.20
CA ASN A 211 -5.76 -27.71 20.01
C ASN A 211 -6.11 -26.22 20.18
N GLY A 212 -6.75 -25.68 19.13
CA GLY A 212 -7.51 -24.44 19.20
C GLY A 212 -7.71 -23.77 17.85
N ALA A 213 -8.26 -24.49 16.86
CA ALA A 213 -8.70 -23.88 15.61
C ALA A 213 -9.90 -22.95 15.88
N THR A 214 -9.69 -21.64 15.79
CA THR A 214 -10.78 -20.67 15.70
C THR A 214 -10.88 -20.21 14.26
N SER A 215 -11.94 -20.68 13.59
CA SER A 215 -12.34 -20.25 12.26
C SER A 215 -12.78 -18.78 12.33
N ILE A 216 -11.95 -17.86 11.84
CA ILE A 216 -12.31 -16.45 11.68
C ILE A 216 -12.80 -16.27 10.24
N LYS A 217 -14.11 -16.05 10.11
CA LYS A 217 -14.76 -15.65 8.86
C LYS A 217 -14.34 -14.22 8.53
N ASN A 218 -13.54 -14.06 7.48
CA ASN A 218 -13.21 -12.74 6.93
C ASN A 218 -14.39 -12.23 6.09
N HIS A 219 -15.16 -11.29 6.63
CA HIS A 219 -16.07 -10.46 5.85
C HIS A 219 -15.31 -9.23 5.35
N MET A 220 -14.92 -9.26 4.08
CA MET A 220 -14.38 -8.12 3.36
C MET A 220 -15.55 -7.36 2.75
N ARG A 221 -16.02 -6.30 3.43
CA ARG A 221 -16.85 -5.28 2.79
C ARG A 221 -15.98 -4.13 2.34
N GLN A 222 -15.79 -4.08 1.04
CA GLN A 222 -15.27 -2.95 0.30
C GLN A 222 -16.43 -2.40 -0.55
N LYS A 223 -16.90 -1.19 -0.25
CA LYS A 223 -17.43 -0.17 -1.18
C LYS A 223 -17.92 1.02 -0.35
N SER A 224 -17.23 2.16 -0.41
CA SER A 224 -17.42 3.26 -1.39
C SER A 224 -18.36 4.31 -0.81
N SER A 225 -18.25 5.61 -1.03
CA SER A 225 -17.68 6.36 -2.13
C SER A 225 -17.62 7.82 -1.66
N LEU A 226 -16.59 8.57 -2.04
CA LEU A 226 -16.89 9.83 -2.72
C LEU A 226 -15.69 10.19 -3.62
N ASP A 227 -15.99 10.22 -4.90
CA ASP A 227 -15.20 10.76 -5.99
C ASP A 227 -14.64 12.14 -5.68
N TRP A 228 -13.40 12.40 -6.12
CA TRP A 228 -13.16 13.40 -7.16
C TRP A 228 -11.98 12.94 -8.02
N SER A 229 -12.22 12.86 -9.33
CA SER A 229 -11.19 13.06 -10.35
C SER A 229 -11.70 14.08 -11.35
N SER A 230 -10.95 15.16 -11.45
CA SER A 230 -10.90 16.20 -12.49
C SER A 230 -10.08 17.33 -11.87
N ASP A 231 -9.14 17.99 -12.51
CA ASP A 231 -8.69 18.00 -13.90
C ASP A 231 -7.32 18.70 -13.87
N GLY A 232 -6.52 18.53 -14.93
CA GLY A 232 -5.34 19.34 -15.14
C GLY A 232 -5.68 20.77 -15.54
N SER A 233 -4.62 21.61 -15.53
CA SER A 233 -4.50 22.95 -16.13
C SER A 233 -4.74 24.15 -15.21
N LEU A 234 -3.66 24.85 -14.85
CA LEU A 234 -3.29 26.08 -15.58
C LEU A 234 -1.88 26.53 -15.18
N PHE A 235 -0.93 26.23 -16.06
CA PHE A 235 0.29 27.02 -16.20
C PHE A 235 -0.15 28.34 -16.84
N ASP A 236 -0.35 29.38 -16.05
CA ASP A 236 -0.63 30.72 -16.56
C ASP A 236 0.73 31.36 -16.91
N SER A 237 1.26 30.99 -18.08
CA SER A 237 2.23 31.83 -18.80
C SER A 237 1.45 32.56 -19.90
N PRO A 238 1.28 33.88 -19.81
CA PRO A 238 0.64 34.64 -20.86
C PRO A 238 1.66 34.86 -21.99
N ASN A 239 1.40 34.29 -23.16
CA ASN A 239 1.98 34.78 -24.40
C ASN A 239 0.86 35.33 -25.29
N SER A 240 0.74 36.66 -25.36
CA SER A 240 0.30 37.35 -26.58
C SER A 240 0.57 38.86 -26.51
N VAL A 241 1.62 39.27 -27.22
CA VAL A 241 1.72 40.48 -28.06
C VAL A 241 1.42 41.83 -27.40
N GLU A 242 2.48 42.53 -27.01
CA GLU A 242 2.71 43.89 -27.51
C GLU A 242 4.20 44.27 -27.43
N ASP A 243 4.79 44.34 -28.62
CA ASP A 243 5.81 45.28 -29.03
C ASP A 243 5.85 46.54 -28.15
N LYS A 244 6.89 46.70 -27.31
CA LYS A 244 7.65 47.95 -27.10
C LYS A 244 9.00 47.67 -26.42
N LEU A 245 10.06 47.96 -27.16
CA LEU A 245 11.37 48.36 -26.64
C LEU A 245 11.23 49.34 -25.45
N PRO A 246 12.19 49.31 -24.53
CA PRO A 246 12.94 50.53 -24.29
C PRO A 246 14.42 50.28 -24.53
N THR A 247 14.88 50.87 -25.63
CA THR A 247 16.23 51.41 -25.69
C THR A 247 16.43 52.33 -24.49
N GLU A 248 17.34 51.99 -23.59
CA GLU A 248 18.07 53.02 -22.86
C GLU A 248 19.56 52.70 -22.87
N ARG A 249 20.31 53.77 -23.13
CA ARG A 249 21.63 53.79 -23.72
C ARG A 249 22.61 54.24 -22.62
N VAL A 250 23.69 53.48 -22.45
CA VAL A 250 25.06 53.92 -22.08
C VAL A 250 25.41 54.17 -20.60
N GLN A 251 26.46 53.44 -20.21
CA GLN A 251 27.51 53.65 -19.19
C GLN A 251 27.15 54.16 -17.78
N ALA A 252 27.46 53.32 -16.78
CA ALA A 252 28.57 53.56 -15.85
C ALA A 252 28.84 52.27 -15.05
N GLY A 253 30.11 51.87 -14.95
CA GLY A 253 30.49 50.65 -14.22
C GLY A 253 30.24 50.78 -12.73
N SER A 254 29.95 49.65 -12.09
CA SER A 254 30.26 49.43 -10.68
C SER A 254 30.12 47.94 -10.41
N ASP A 255 30.95 47.41 -9.51
CA ASP A 255 31.08 46.00 -9.13
C ASP A 255 29.76 45.27 -8.81
N ASP A 256 28.65 45.98 -8.65
CA ASP A 256 27.35 45.49 -8.21
C ASP A 256 26.71 44.44 -9.15
N SER A 257 26.82 44.59 -10.46
CA SER A 257 26.29 43.61 -11.42
C SER A 257 27.16 42.35 -11.53
N ILE A 258 28.47 42.49 -11.36
CA ILE A 258 29.41 41.36 -11.36
C ILE A 258 29.24 40.57 -10.07
N GLU A 259 29.08 41.26 -8.93
CA GLU A 259 28.87 40.64 -7.63
C GLU A 259 27.51 39.93 -7.56
N LYS A 260 26.47 40.46 -8.21
CA LYS A 260 25.17 39.77 -8.36
C LYS A 260 25.30 38.46 -9.15
N LEU A 261 26.02 38.47 -10.28
CA LEU A 261 26.28 37.25 -11.06
C LEU A 261 27.16 36.26 -10.30
N ARG A 262 28.15 36.72 -9.54
CA ARG A 262 28.95 35.87 -8.65
C ARG A 262 28.12 35.20 -7.57
N ASN A 263 27.18 35.94 -6.98
CA ASN A 263 26.24 35.40 -5.99
C ASN A 263 25.28 34.36 -6.61
N GLU A 264 24.80 34.60 -7.83
CA GLU A 264 23.96 33.65 -8.57
C GLU A 264 24.73 32.37 -8.93
N ILE A 265 25.97 32.49 -9.42
CA ILE A 265 26.87 31.35 -9.64
C ILE A 265 27.10 30.58 -8.33
N ALA A 266 27.32 31.28 -7.20
CA ALA A 266 27.51 30.63 -5.91
C ALA A 266 26.25 29.91 -5.39
N ILE A 267 25.04 30.40 -5.71
CA ILE A 267 23.78 29.72 -5.39
C ILE A 267 23.61 28.47 -6.28
N LEU A 268 23.84 28.60 -7.59
CA LEU A 268 23.75 27.48 -8.52
C LEU A 268 24.78 26.39 -8.24
N MET A 269 26.00 26.76 -7.85
CA MET A 269 27.02 25.80 -7.40
C MET A 269 26.57 25.02 -6.16
N ARG A 270 26.02 25.72 -5.15
CA ARG A 270 25.47 25.04 -3.96
C ARG A 270 24.29 24.13 -4.31
N GLN A 271 23.45 24.52 -5.27
CA GLN A 271 22.35 23.69 -5.74
C GLN A 271 22.87 22.44 -6.47
N ALA A 272 23.90 22.56 -7.30
CA ALA A 272 24.55 21.44 -7.96
C ALA A 272 25.18 20.47 -6.93
N ASP A 273 25.85 21.00 -5.90
CA ASP A 273 26.41 20.20 -4.80
C ASP A 273 25.32 19.43 -4.03
N LEU A 274 24.17 20.08 -3.77
CA LEU A 274 23.02 19.44 -3.12
C LEU A 274 22.44 18.32 -3.98
N SER A 275 22.23 18.56 -5.28
CA SER A 275 21.74 17.54 -6.21
C SER A 275 22.75 16.38 -6.38
N GLU A 276 24.05 16.65 -6.32
CA GLU A 276 25.07 15.59 -6.33
C GLU A 276 25.00 14.73 -5.06
N LEU A 277 24.80 15.32 -3.89
CA LEU A 277 24.61 14.58 -2.64
C LEU A 277 23.32 13.75 -2.65
N GLU A 278 22.23 14.27 -3.22
CA GLU A 278 20.98 13.53 -3.44
C GLU A 278 21.19 12.33 -4.37
N LEU A 279 21.89 12.53 -5.49
CA LEU A 279 22.24 11.44 -6.40
C LEU A 279 23.13 10.38 -5.74
N GLN A 280 24.11 10.79 -4.91
CA GLN A 280 24.92 9.85 -4.14
C GLN A 280 24.08 9.05 -3.12
N SER A 281 23.12 9.71 -2.47
CA SER A 281 22.18 9.05 -1.56
C SER A 281 21.29 8.03 -2.29
N LEU A 282 20.74 8.42 -3.45
CA LEU A 282 19.92 7.54 -4.29
C LEU A 282 20.72 6.36 -4.84
N ARG A 283 21.95 6.57 -5.31
CA ARG A 283 22.87 5.48 -5.71
C ARG A 283 23.12 4.51 -4.56
N LYS A 284 23.31 5.02 -3.34
CA LYS A 284 23.50 4.19 -2.15
C LYS A 284 22.23 3.42 -1.77
N GLN A 285 21.06 4.00 -1.96
CA GLN A 285 19.77 3.33 -1.74
C GLN A 285 19.56 2.22 -2.77
N MET A 286 19.77 2.51 -4.06
CA MET A 286 19.67 1.54 -5.15
C MET A 286 20.65 0.36 -4.95
N ALA A 287 21.87 0.61 -4.48
CA ALA A 287 22.82 -0.47 -4.17
C ALA A 287 22.35 -1.37 -3.02
N LYS A 288 21.70 -0.81 -1.99
CA LYS A 288 21.11 -1.58 -0.89
C LYS A 288 19.92 -2.41 -1.37
N GLU A 289 19.03 -1.81 -2.16
CA GLU A 289 17.86 -2.49 -2.73
C GLU A 289 18.27 -3.59 -3.70
N SER A 290 19.27 -3.36 -4.55
CA SER A 290 19.84 -4.39 -5.43
C SER A 290 20.44 -5.55 -4.63
N LYS A 291 21.18 -5.28 -3.55
CA LYS A 291 21.69 -6.32 -2.64
C LYS A 291 20.56 -7.09 -1.94
N GLN A 292 19.48 -6.40 -1.53
CA GLN A 292 18.30 -7.04 -0.96
C GLN A 292 17.57 -7.90 -2.00
N GLY A 293 17.41 -7.43 -3.23
CA GLY A 293 16.85 -8.19 -4.35
C GLY A 293 17.67 -9.44 -4.66
N GLN A 294 19.00 -9.34 -4.67
CA GLN A 294 19.90 -10.50 -4.82
C GLN A 294 19.80 -11.49 -3.66
N ASN A 295 19.64 -11.02 -2.42
CA ASN A 295 19.43 -11.90 -1.26
C ASN A 295 18.09 -12.64 -1.36
N LEU A 296 17.01 -11.93 -1.71
CA LEU A 296 15.68 -12.52 -1.90
C LEU A 296 15.68 -13.51 -3.06
N SER A 297 16.33 -13.18 -4.18
CA SER A 297 16.48 -14.09 -5.31
C SER A 297 17.21 -15.38 -4.90
N ARG A 298 18.26 -15.30 -4.07
CA ARG A 298 18.93 -16.49 -3.52
C ARG A 298 18.02 -17.32 -2.62
N GLN A 299 17.21 -16.69 -1.77
CA GLN A 299 16.23 -17.40 -0.95
C GLN A 299 15.17 -18.09 -1.82
N VAL A 300 14.67 -17.42 -2.86
CA VAL A 300 13.71 -18.00 -3.81
C VAL A 300 14.30 -19.22 -4.52
N ILE A 301 15.57 -19.16 -4.93
CA ILE A 301 16.26 -20.32 -5.53
C ILE A 301 16.37 -21.47 -4.52
N SER A 302 16.82 -21.19 -3.28
CA SER A 302 16.91 -22.20 -2.21
C SER A 302 15.55 -22.85 -1.91
N LEU A 303 14.49 -22.06 -1.76
CA LEU A 303 13.14 -22.58 -1.51
C LEU A 303 12.58 -23.34 -2.71
N LYS A 304 12.95 -22.95 -3.93
CA LYS A 304 12.57 -23.66 -5.15
C LYS A 304 13.26 -25.03 -5.23
N GLU A 305 14.54 -25.10 -4.86
CA GLU A 305 15.30 -26.35 -4.74
C GLU A 305 14.73 -27.25 -3.66
N GLU A 306 14.40 -26.71 -2.47
CA GLU A 306 13.73 -27.46 -1.40
C GLU A 306 12.36 -27.98 -1.84
N ARG A 307 11.55 -27.14 -2.50
CA ARG A 307 10.25 -27.54 -3.07
C ARG A 307 10.42 -28.66 -4.10
N ASP A 308 11.43 -28.57 -4.96
CA ASP A 308 11.66 -29.58 -6.00
C ASP A 308 12.20 -30.88 -5.39
N ALA A 309 13.04 -30.81 -4.36
CA ALA A 309 13.47 -31.96 -3.57
C ALA A 309 12.28 -32.65 -2.86
N LEU A 310 11.42 -31.86 -2.19
CA LEU A 310 10.19 -32.37 -1.55
C LEU A 310 9.21 -32.94 -2.58
N ARG A 311 9.11 -32.34 -3.77
CA ARG A 311 8.28 -32.89 -4.85
C ARG A 311 8.81 -34.24 -5.31
N ILE A 312 10.12 -34.37 -5.49
CA ILE A 312 10.76 -35.65 -5.85
C ILE A 312 10.54 -36.68 -4.73
N GLU A 313 10.67 -36.29 -3.46
CA GLU A 313 10.39 -37.16 -2.32
C GLU A 313 8.92 -37.59 -2.26
N CYS A 314 7.97 -36.68 -2.53
CA CYS A 314 6.55 -37.01 -2.66
C CYS A 314 6.26 -37.94 -3.84
N GLU A 315 6.90 -37.74 -4.99
CA GLU A 315 6.79 -38.64 -6.15
C GLU A 315 7.38 -40.03 -5.85
N GLN A 316 8.49 -40.09 -5.12
CA GLN A 316 9.08 -41.35 -4.65
C GLN A 316 8.17 -42.05 -3.64
N LEU A 317 7.59 -41.33 -2.68
CA LEU A 317 6.61 -41.85 -1.73
C LEU A 317 5.33 -42.30 -2.42
N ASN A 318 4.87 -41.60 -3.46
CA ASN A 318 3.72 -42.05 -4.26
C ASN A 318 4.06 -43.30 -5.08
N SER A 319 5.28 -43.40 -5.60
CA SER A 319 5.73 -44.59 -6.32
C SER A 319 5.96 -45.80 -5.41
N SER A 320 6.31 -45.59 -4.12
CA SER A 320 6.40 -46.64 -3.11
C SER A 320 5.04 -47.01 -2.52
N GLN A 321 4.12 -46.04 -2.37
CA GLN A 321 2.70 -46.24 -2.02
C GLN A 321 1.95 -47.03 -3.11
N GLY A 322 2.37 -46.90 -4.37
CA GLY A 322 1.86 -47.70 -5.49
C GLY A 322 2.25 -49.19 -5.45
N ARG A 323 3.01 -49.62 -4.43
CA ARG A 323 3.37 -51.03 -4.18
C ARG A 323 2.92 -51.52 -2.80
N SER A 324 1.73 -51.12 -2.35
CA SER A 324 1.03 -51.89 -1.30
C SER A 324 -0.45 -51.54 -1.32
N ASP A 325 -1.25 -52.52 -1.74
CA ASP A 325 -2.66 -52.75 -1.43
C ASP A 325 -3.39 -51.58 -0.74
N GLY A 326 -4.22 -50.88 -1.50
CA GLY A 326 -5.00 -49.80 -0.91
C GLY A 326 -5.72 -48.92 -1.92
N GLU A 327 -6.31 -49.49 -2.96
CA GLU A 327 -7.35 -48.79 -3.75
C GLU A 327 -8.62 -48.69 -2.91
N GLN A 328 -8.56 -47.82 -1.90
CA GLN A 328 -9.64 -47.42 -1.04
C GLN A 328 -9.47 -45.93 -0.66
N ALA A 329 -10.16 -45.08 -1.43
CA ALA A 329 -10.76 -43.80 -1.02
C ALA A 329 -9.80 -42.63 -0.66
N PHE A 330 -10.06 -41.36 -1.02
CA PHE A 330 -11.17 -40.55 -0.54
C PHE A 330 -11.15 -39.19 -1.24
N LYS A 331 -12.27 -38.77 -1.88
CA LYS A 331 -12.79 -37.38 -1.81
C LYS A 331 -14.11 -37.07 -2.58
N LYS A 332 -14.94 -38.05 -2.95
CA LYS A 332 -16.26 -37.70 -3.55
C LYS A 332 -17.51 -38.44 -3.04
N LEU A 333 -17.43 -39.37 -2.08
CA LEU A 333 -18.60 -40.19 -1.66
C LEU A 333 -18.74 -40.39 -0.14
N GLN A 334 -18.16 -39.53 0.71
CA GLN A 334 -18.04 -39.74 2.16
C GLN A 334 -19.35 -39.89 2.99
N PRO A 335 -20.48 -39.23 2.69
CA PRO A 335 -21.69 -39.44 3.50
C PRO A 335 -22.44 -40.73 3.14
N GLU A 336 -22.57 -41.06 1.85
CA GLU A 336 -23.27 -42.29 1.41
C GLU A 336 -22.46 -43.58 1.66
N THR A 337 -21.12 -43.55 1.62
CA THR A 337 -20.32 -44.76 1.90
C THR A 337 -20.27 -45.14 3.38
N LYS A 338 -20.39 -44.17 4.30
CA LYS A 338 -20.53 -44.48 5.73
C LYS A 338 -21.90 -45.03 6.05
N ASP A 339 -22.95 -44.43 5.50
CA ASP A 339 -24.32 -44.87 5.74
C ASP A 339 -24.59 -46.25 5.13
N THR A 340 -24.14 -46.50 3.90
CA THR A 340 -24.20 -47.85 3.29
C THR A 340 -23.38 -48.88 4.06
N ARG A 341 -22.22 -48.51 4.64
CA ARG A 341 -21.41 -49.43 5.47
C ARG A 341 -22.13 -49.80 6.77
N VAL A 342 -22.80 -48.84 7.40
CA VAL A 342 -23.61 -49.08 8.62
C VAL A 342 -24.83 -49.95 8.28
N GLN A 343 -25.52 -49.67 7.18
CA GLN A 343 -26.65 -50.48 6.72
C GLN A 343 -26.23 -51.91 6.36
N LEU A 344 -25.07 -52.10 5.73
CA LEU A 344 -24.55 -53.42 5.37
C LEU A 344 -24.16 -54.23 6.62
N GLU A 345 -23.60 -53.56 7.63
CA GLU A 345 -23.29 -54.20 8.91
C GLU A 345 -24.57 -54.55 9.70
N ALA A 346 -25.59 -53.70 9.65
CA ALA A 346 -26.92 -53.98 10.23
C ALA A 346 -27.58 -55.20 9.54
N ILE A 347 -27.56 -55.26 8.20
CA ILE A 347 -28.10 -56.41 7.44
C ILE A 347 -27.34 -57.70 7.77
N LYS A 348 -26.02 -57.63 7.96
CA LYS A 348 -25.22 -58.80 8.40
C LYS A 348 -25.62 -59.28 9.79
N GLN A 349 -25.88 -58.37 10.72
CA GLN A 349 -26.32 -58.72 12.07
C GLN A 349 -27.74 -59.34 12.05
N GLU A 350 -28.66 -58.77 11.26
CA GLU A 350 -30.01 -59.31 11.03
C GLU A 350 -29.96 -60.71 10.44
N LEU A 351 -29.14 -60.92 9.40
CA LEU A 351 -28.96 -62.23 8.75
C LEU A 351 -28.40 -63.27 9.73
N ASN A 352 -27.48 -62.87 10.61
CA ASN A 352 -26.93 -63.75 11.63
C ASN A 352 -27.95 -64.07 12.73
N PHE A 353 -28.80 -63.11 13.11
CA PHE A 353 -29.92 -63.34 14.02
C PHE A 353 -30.93 -64.31 13.41
N GLU A 354 -31.34 -64.10 12.16
CA GLU A 354 -32.27 -64.98 11.45
C GLU A 354 -31.71 -66.39 11.29
N LYS A 355 -30.42 -66.54 10.96
CA LYS A 355 -29.75 -67.86 10.94
C LYS A 355 -29.83 -68.55 12.29
N ARG A 356 -29.65 -67.83 13.40
CA ARG A 356 -29.73 -68.36 14.77
C ARG A 356 -31.16 -68.76 15.14
N VAL A 357 -32.15 -67.97 14.73
CA VAL A 357 -33.58 -68.31 14.92
C VAL A 357 -33.95 -69.53 14.08
N ARG A 358 -33.48 -69.61 12.84
CA ARG A 358 -33.72 -70.75 11.94
C ARG A 358 -33.14 -72.05 12.50
N THR A 359 -31.92 -72.04 13.03
CA THR A 359 -31.34 -73.22 13.67
C THR A 359 -32.06 -73.59 14.97
N ASN A 360 -32.51 -72.60 15.76
CA ASN A 360 -33.30 -72.85 16.96
C ASN A 360 -34.66 -73.47 16.65
N LEU A 361 -35.39 -72.93 15.66
CA LEU A 361 -36.66 -73.47 15.21
C LEU A 361 -36.51 -74.88 14.64
N HIS A 362 -35.45 -75.12 13.88
CA HIS A 362 -35.14 -76.46 13.37
C HIS A 362 -34.87 -77.46 14.51
N LEU A 363 -34.15 -77.03 15.56
CA LEU A 363 -33.93 -77.85 16.76
C LEU A 363 -35.22 -78.10 17.54
N GLN A 364 -36.11 -77.10 17.64
CA GLN A 364 -37.43 -77.29 18.25
C GLN A 364 -38.28 -78.29 17.45
N LEU A 365 -38.29 -78.17 16.12
CA LEU A 365 -39.02 -79.08 15.25
C LEU A 365 -38.50 -80.52 15.39
N GLN A 366 -37.18 -80.70 15.40
CA GLN A 366 -36.56 -82.01 15.64
C GLN A 366 -36.98 -82.59 16.99
N ARG A 367 -36.91 -81.79 18.07
CA ARG A 367 -37.37 -82.25 19.40
C ARG A 367 -38.85 -82.62 19.40
N THR A 368 -39.71 -81.85 18.74
CA THR A 368 -41.13 -82.20 18.63
C THR A 368 -41.34 -83.48 17.82
N GLN A 369 -40.54 -83.71 16.78
CA GLN A 369 -40.60 -84.94 15.99
C GLN A 369 -40.13 -86.16 16.80
N ASP A 370 -39.07 -86.01 17.58
CA ASP A 370 -38.54 -87.07 18.44
C ASP A 370 -39.54 -87.40 19.57
N SER A 371 -40.09 -86.39 20.25
CA SER A 371 -41.15 -86.59 21.26
C SER A 371 -42.44 -87.15 20.67
N ASN A 372 -42.82 -86.77 19.45
CA ASN A 372 -43.97 -87.38 18.77
C ASN A 372 -43.70 -88.85 18.43
N SER A 373 -42.47 -89.21 18.07
CA SER A 373 -42.07 -90.59 17.81
C SER A 373 -42.11 -91.44 19.09
N GLU A 374 -41.65 -90.88 20.20
CA GLU A 374 -41.76 -91.49 21.54
C GLU A 374 -43.22 -91.66 21.97
N LEU A 375 -44.05 -90.62 21.78
CA LEU A 375 -45.48 -90.69 22.09
C LEU A 375 -46.19 -91.78 21.28
N VAL A 376 -45.87 -91.94 19.99
CA VAL A 376 -46.43 -93.01 19.15
C VAL A 376 -46.05 -94.39 19.68
N LEU A 377 -44.82 -94.58 20.18
CA LEU A 377 -44.43 -95.84 20.81
C LEU A 377 -45.20 -96.09 22.10
N VAL A 378 -45.34 -95.08 22.98
CA VAL A 378 -46.10 -95.20 24.23
C VAL A 378 -47.58 -95.48 23.96
N VAL A 379 -48.19 -94.81 22.98
CA VAL A 379 -49.57 -95.05 22.57
C VAL A 379 -49.75 -96.49 22.10
N LYS A 380 -48.80 -97.01 21.32
CA LYS A 380 -48.83 -98.40 20.87
C LYS A 380 -48.73 -99.40 22.03
N ASP A 381 -47.85 -99.14 23.00
CA ASP A 381 -47.72 -99.97 24.20
C ASP A 381 -49.01 -99.94 25.06
N LEU A 382 -49.67 -98.78 25.16
CA LEU A 382 -50.96 -98.63 25.84
C LEU A 382 -52.10 -99.33 25.09
N GLU A 383 -52.10 -99.29 23.76
CA GLU A 383 -53.06 -100.04 22.92
C GLU A 383 -52.90 -101.55 23.13
N ASP A 384 -51.66 -102.06 23.16
CA ASP A 384 -51.37 -103.46 23.44
C ASP A 384 -51.79 -103.87 24.87
N ALA A 385 -51.56 -103.01 25.86
CA ALA A 385 -52.00 -103.22 27.24
C ALA A 385 -53.53 -103.18 27.38
N LEU A 386 -54.21 -102.25 26.70
CA LEU A 386 -55.66 -102.15 26.69
C LEU A 386 -56.30 -103.36 26.02
N GLU A 387 -55.72 -103.87 24.93
CA GLU A 387 -56.21 -105.08 24.26
C GLU A 387 -55.99 -106.32 25.15
N LYS A 388 -54.93 -106.35 25.95
CA LYS A 388 -54.73 -107.37 26.99
C LYS A 388 -55.76 -107.26 28.10
N GLU A 389 -55.99 -106.07 28.66
CA GLU A 389 -57.01 -105.85 29.69
C GLU A 389 -58.42 -106.14 29.18
N LYS A 390 -58.77 -105.80 27.93
CA LYS A 390 -60.07 -106.17 27.34
C LYS A 390 -60.27 -107.69 27.29
N ARG A 391 -59.21 -108.48 27.08
CA ARG A 391 -59.27 -109.95 27.18
C ARG A 391 -59.45 -110.41 28.63
N GLU A 392 -58.78 -109.77 29.58
CA GLU A 392 -58.91 -110.08 31.01
C GLU A 392 -60.30 -109.67 31.57
N VAL A 393 -60.85 -108.53 31.14
CA VAL A 393 -62.20 -108.06 31.48
C VAL A 393 -63.26 -108.95 30.85
N ALA A 394 -63.06 -109.46 29.63
CA ALA A 394 -63.93 -110.47 29.04
C ALA A 394 -63.95 -111.78 29.86
N ASP A 395 -62.80 -112.17 30.43
CA ASP A 395 -62.68 -113.33 31.33
C ASP A 395 -63.33 -113.08 32.71
N LEU A 396 -63.16 -111.88 33.28
CA LEU A 396 -63.70 -111.50 34.59
C LEU A 396 -65.20 -111.15 34.56
N SER A 397 -65.71 -110.65 33.43
CA SER A 397 -67.13 -110.34 33.22
C SER A 397 -68.03 -111.59 33.17
N SER A 398 -67.45 -112.79 33.15
CA SER A 398 -68.18 -114.05 33.30
C SER A 398 -68.49 -114.45 34.74
N LYS A 399 -68.05 -113.66 35.75
CA LYS A 399 -67.89 -114.18 37.12
C LYS A 399 -68.42 -113.37 38.28
N LEU A 400 -69.22 -112.31 38.10
CA LEU A 400 -69.70 -111.57 39.26
C LEU A 400 -71.10 -110.97 39.08
N GLU A 401 -72.08 -111.58 39.76
CA GLU A 401 -73.39 -111.03 40.04
C GLU A 401 -73.67 -111.09 41.54
N THR A 402 -74.40 -110.09 42.04
CA THR A 402 -74.99 -109.92 43.39
C THR A 402 -74.01 -109.52 44.54
N GLU A 403 -74.32 -108.67 45.54
CA GLU A 403 -75.55 -108.04 46.03
C GLU A 403 -75.25 -106.99 47.15
N LYS A 404 -76.17 -106.02 47.35
CA LYS A 404 -76.59 -105.31 48.62
C LYS A 404 -75.60 -104.38 49.39
N ASN A 405 -76.10 -103.22 49.85
CA ASN A 405 -76.43 -102.98 51.29
C ASN A 405 -76.95 -101.57 51.67
N SER A 406 -77.99 -101.54 52.51
CA SER A 406 -78.68 -100.36 53.06
C SER A 406 -77.86 -99.45 54.02
N LYS A 407 -76.61 -99.79 54.40
CA LYS A 407 -75.72 -98.92 55.21
C LYS A 407 -74.97 -97.88 54.38
N GLU A 408 -74.89 -98.13 53.08
CA GLU A 408 -74.34 -97.22 52.08
C GLU A 408 -75.17 -95.94 52.01
N VAL A 409 -76.49 -96.04 52.15
CA VAL A 409 -77.39 -94.88 52.02
C VAL A 409 -77.10 -93.78 53.05
N GLU A 410 -76.73 -94.10 54.29
CA GLU A 410 -76.41 -93.09 55.29
C GLU A 410 -74.99 -92.53 55.18
N SER A 411 -73.99 -93.36 54.83
CA SER A 411 -72.63 -92.85 54.53
C SER A 411 -72.64 -91.98 53.27
N LEU A 412 -73.45 -92.35 52.27
CA LEU A 412 -73.70 -91.58 51.07
C LEU A 412 -74.37 -90.25 51.40
N LYS A 413 -75.32 -90.18 52.34
CA LYS A 413 -75.94 -88.90 52.76
C LYS A 413 -74.93 -87.93 53.38
N LEU A 414 -74.01 -88.43 54.22
CA LEU A 414 -72.96 -87.59 54.79
C LEU A 414 -71.99 -87.11 53.70
N LYS A 415 -71.61 -88.01 52.79
CA LYS A 415 -70.77 -87.69 51.63
C LYS A 415 -71.43 -86.68 50.69
N ILE A 416 -72.73 -86.80 50.45
CA ILE A 416 -73.53 -85.84 49.68
C ILE A 416 -73.47 -84.46 50.33
N ARG A 417 -73.59 -84.34 51.66
CA ARG A 417 -73.51 -83.05 52.35
C ARG A 417 -72.11 -82.43 52.26
N GLU A 418 -71.07 -83.25 52.44
CA GLU A 418 -69.68 -82.82 52.33
C GLU A 418 -69.37 -82.31 50.90
N LEU A 419 -69.79 -83.08 49.88
CA LEU A 419 -69.69 -82.69 48.48
C LEU A 419 -70.49 -81.42 48.16
N LEU A 420 -71.67 -81.22 48.74
CA LEU A 420 -72.45 -79.98 48.56
C LEU A 420 -71.73 -78.75 49.13
N SER A 421 -71.05 -78.89 50.28
CA SER A 421 -70.23 -77.81 50.84
C SER A 421 -69.00 -77.52 49.98
N GLU A 422 -68.38 -78.56 49.40
CA GLU A 422 -67.25 -78.41 48.48
C GLU A 422 -67.68 -77.77 47.15
N ILE A 423 -68.88 -78.09 46.66
CA ILE A 423 -69.48 -77.43 45.50
C ILE A 423 -69.70 -75.93 45.77
N ASP A 424 -70.21 -75.56 46.94
CA ASP A 424 -70.44 -74.14 47.32
C ASP A 424 -69.12 -73.34 47.41
N THR A 425 -68.05 -73.95 47.94
CA THR A 425 -66.73 -73.29 47.97
C THR A 425 -66.10 -73.19 46.58
N HIS A 426 -66.27 -74.20 45.72
CA HIS A 426 -65.87 -74.11 44.31
C HIS A 426 -66.64 -73.06 43.55
N GLU A 427 -67.93 -72.87 43.85
CA GLU A 427 -68.77 -71.85 43.24
C GLU A 427 -68.31 -70.43 43.62
N LYS A 428 -68.05 -70.18 44.90
CA LYS A 428 -67.46 -68.90 45.36
C LYS A 428 -66.11 -68.59 44.70
N LYS A 429 -65.22 -69.59 44.64
CA LYS A 429 -63.92 -69.42 43.97
C LYS A 429 -64.07 -69.13 42.47
N ARG A 430 -65.07 -69.75 41.82
CA ARG A 430 -65.41 -69.48 40.41
C ARG A 430 -65.90 -68.04 40.23
N GLU A 431 -66.75 -67.55 41.14
CA GLU A 431 -67.23 -66.16 41.13
C GLU A 431 -66.09 -65.15 41.34
N GLU A 432 -65.16 -65.42 42.27
CA GLU A 432 -63.95 -64.61 42.47
C GLU A 432 -63.06 -64.60 41.22
N GLN A 433 -62.86 -65.77 40.60
CA GLN A 433 -62.12 -65.89 39.34
C GLN A 433 -62.81 -65.12 38.19
N ASP A 434 -64.13 -65.20 38.09
CA ASP A 434 -64.91 -64.46 37.10
C ASP A 434 -64.80 -62.93 37.31
N ALA A 435 -64.82 -62.47 38.56
CA ALA A 435 -64.59 -61.07 38.91
C ALA A 435 -63.17 -60.61 38.51
N HIS A 436 -62.15 -61.43 38.77
CA HIS A 436 -60.78 -61.14 38.33
C HIS A 436 -60.64 -61.08 36.81
N ILE A 437 -61.28 -62.00 36.08
CA ILE A 437 -61.28 -61.99 34.60
C ILE A 437 -61.93 -60.70 34.08
N LYS A 438 -63.05 -60.28 34.66
CA LYS A 438 -63.73 -59.02 34.29
C LYS A 438 -62.85 -57.80 34.53
N GLN A 439 -62.18 -57.73 35.68
CA GLN A 439 -61.23 -56.65 35.97
C GLN A 439 -60.07 -56.64 34.98
N LEU A 440 -59.47 -57.80 34.72
CA LEU A 440 -58.35 -57.92 33.78
C LEU A 440 -58.75 -57.53 32.34
N THR A 441 -60.00 -57.82 31.96
CA THR A 441 -60.57 -57.43 30.65
C THR A 441 -60.70 -55.91 30.56
N LEU A 442 -61.21 -55.27 31.61
CA LEU A 442 -61.33 -53.80 31.67
C LEU A 442 -59.95 -53.12 31.60
N ASP A 443 -58.98 -53.63 32.37
CA ASP A 443 -57.61 -53.11 32.38
C ASP A 443 -56.94 -53.27 31.01
N TYR A 444 -57.17 -54.39 30.32
CA TYR A 444 -56.69 -54.63 28.95
C TYR A 444 -57.28 -53.62 27.96
N ASP A 445 -58.59 -53.35 28.03
CA ASP A 445 -59.26 -52.39 27.15
C ASP A 445 -58.76 -50.95 27.39
N LEU A 446 -58.55 -50.56 28.66
CA LEU A 446 -57.99 -49.25 29.01
C LEU A 446 -56.55 -49.11 28.48
N LEU A 447 -55.70 -50.12 28.71
CA LEU A 447 -54.32 -50.12 28.22
C LEU A 447 -54.26 -50.05 26.68
N LYS A 448 -55.18 -50.72 26.01
CA LYS A 448 -55.31 -50.66 24.55
C LYS A 448 -55.69 -49.25 24.08
N GLN A 449 -56.64 -48.59 24.75
CA GLN A 449 -57.03 -47.22 24.44
C GLN A 449 -55.86 -46.24 24.64
N ASP A 450 -55.13 -46.36 25.75
CA ASP A 450 -53.95 -45.53 26.02
C ASP A 450 -52.85 -45.76 24.98
N ASN A 451 -52.62 -47.00 24.57
CA ASN A 451 -51.63 -47.32 23.53
C ASN A 451 -52.02 -46.71 22.17
N CYS A 452 -53.30 -46.75 21.80
CA CYS A 452 -53.80 -46.03 20.63
C CYS A 452 -53.60 -44.51 20.76
N GLY A 453 -53.84 -43.93 21.95
CA GLY A 453 -53.61 -42.52 22.22
C GLY A 453 -52.14 -42.12 22.13
N ILE A 454 -51.23 -42.96 22.61
CA ILE A 454 -49.78 -42.77 22.52
C ILE A 454 -49.32 -42.85 21.07
N SER A 455 -49.79 -43.83 20.30
CA SER A 455 -49.46 -43.97 18.87
C SER A 455 -49.85 -42.73 18.08
N LEU A 456 -51.07 -42.22 18.26
CA LEU A 456 -51.52 -41.00 17.58
C LEU A 456 -50.72 -39.75 17.97
N LYS A 457 -50.28 -39.64 19.22
CA LYS A 457 -49.41 -38.54 19.67
C LYS A 457 -48.01 -38.66 19.06
N LEU A 458 -47.48 -39.86 18.95
CA LEU A 458 -46.19 -40.13 18.32
C LEU A 458 -46.22 -39.73 16.83
N ASP A 459 -47.25 -40.16 16.10
CA ASP A 459 -47.43 -39.83 14.69
C ASP A 459 -47.54 -38.32 14.47
N ARG A 460 -48.34 -37.62 15.29
CA ARG A 460 -48.44 -36.15 15.23
C ARG A 460 -47.11 -35.45 15.52
N ASN A 461 -46.36 -35.93 16.51
CA ASN A 461 -45.06 -35.36 16.84
C ASN A 461 -44.06 -35.55 15.69
N GLN A 462 -44.07 -36.72 15.06
CA GLN A 462 -43.20 -37.02 13.92
C GLN A 462 -43.54 -36.13 12.71
N GLU A 463 -44.82 -35.91 12.43
CA GLU A 463 -45.25 -35.00 11.36
C GLU A 463 -44.87 -33.55 11.66
N ARG A 464 -45.07 -33.09 12.90
CA ARG A 464 -44.63 -31.75 13.32
C ARG A 464 -43.13 -31.56 13.11
N LEU A 465 -42.32 -32.52 13.54
CA LEU A 465 -40.86 -32.45 13.37
C LEU A 465 -40.47 -32.40 11.89
N ARG A 466 -41.14 -33.16 11.02
CA ARG A 466 -40.92 -33.09 9.56
C ARG A 466 -41.21 -31.70 9.01
N THR A 467 -42.36 -31.14 9.36
CA THR A 467 -42.75 -29.79 8.88
C THR A 467 -41.80 -28.70 9.41
N GLU A 468 -41.31 -28.83 10.64
CA GLU A 468 -40.34 -27.90 11.22
C GLU A 468 -39.01 -27.94 10.46
N MET A 469 -38.48 -29.14 10.20
CA MET A 469 -37.29 -29.34 9.37
C MET A 469 -37.47 -28.80 7.94
N GLU A 470 -38.65 -28.96 7.34
CA GLU A 470 -38.96 -28.43 6.01
C GLU A 470 -39.04 -26.90 6.01
N ASN A 471 -39.63 -26.30 7.04
CA ASN A 471 -39.69 -24.84 7.20
C ASN A 471 -38.29 -24.26 7.42
N GLU A 472 -37.46 -24.88 8.24
CA GLU A 472 -36.05 -24.49 8.42
C GLU A 472 -35.29 -24.60 7.09
N ARG A 473 -35.45 -25.72 6.36
CA ARG A 473 -34.83 -25.90 5.04
C ARG A 473 -35.30 -24.84 4.03
N ALA A 474 -36.57 -24.48 4.03
CA ALA A 474 -37.11 -23.41 3.19
C ALA A 474 -36.52 -22.04 3.57
N GLY A 475 -36.34 -21.78 4.87
CA GLY A 475 -35.66 -20.58 5.38
C GLY A 475 -34.22 -20.48 4.89
N TYR A 476 -33.45 -21.58 5.01
CA TYR A 476 -32.08 -21.64 4.48
C TYR A 476 -32.03 -21.49 2.96
N LEU A 477 -32.99 -22.07 2.23
CA LEU A 477 -33.05 -21.93 0.77
C LEU A 477 -33.33 -20.47 0.35
N ALA A 478 -34.20 -19.76 1.09
CA ALA A 478 -34.48 -18.36 0.82
C ALA A 478 -33.26 -17.47 1.08
N THR A 479 -32.51 -17.71 2.16
CA THR A 479 -31.29 -16.94 2.45
C THR A 479 -30.18 -17.23 1.45
N ILE A 480 -30.02 -18.48 1.00
CA ILE A 480 -29.09 -18.84 -0.07
C ILE A 480 -29.43 -18.09 -1.36
N LYS A 481 -30.70 -18.08 -1.79
CA LYS A 481 -31.12 -17.36 -3.01
C LYS A 481 -30.87 -15.86 -2.94
N GLU A 482 -31.07 -15.24 -1.77
CA GLU A 482 -30.75 -13.83 -1.58
C GLU A 482 -29.24 -13.58 -1.70
N LEU A 483 -28.41 -14.44 -1.10
CA LEU A 483 -26.95 -14.35 -1.22
C LEU A 483 -26.47 -14.56 -2.66
N GLU A 484 -27.05 -15.52 -3.39
CA GLU A 484 -26.77 -15.74 -4.82
C GLU A 484 -27.12 -14.50 -5.64
N SER A 485 -28.27 -13.88 -5.39
CA SER A 485 -28.69 -12.65 -6.08
C SER A 485 -27.78 -11.46 -5.75
N GLN A 486 -27.23 -11.39 -4.53
CA GLN A 486 -26.23 -10.38 -4.16
C GLN A 486 -24.89 -10.63 -4.86
N LEU A 487 -24.48 -11.89 -4.97
CA LEU A 487 -23.25 -12.29 -5.64
C LEU A 487 -23.33 -11.95 -7.13
N GLU A 488 -24.43 -12.30 -7.80
CA GLU A 488 -24.70 -11.98 -9.22
C GLU A 488 -24.63 -10.45 -9.46
N ARG A 489 -25.31 -9.65 -8.62
CA ARG A 489 -25.23 -8.18 -8.70
C ARG A 489 -23.80 -7.66 -8.53
N SER A 490 -23.02 -8.25 -7.63
CA SER A 490 -21.63 -7.85 -7.42
C SER A 490 -20.74 -8.22 -8.61
N GLU A 491 -20.96 -9.40 -9.19
CA GLU A 491 -20.26 -9.91 -10.36
C GLU A 491 -20.51 -9.01 -11.58
N GLU A 492 -21.76 -8.64 -11.85
CA GLU A 492 -22.09 -7.67 -12.90
C GLU A 492 -21.37 -6.32 -12.71
N THR A 493 -21.21 -5.84 -11.46
CA THR A 493 -20.48 -4.59 -11.22
C THR A 493 -18.98 -4.73 -11.45
N ILE A 494 -18.41 -5.89 -11.15
CA ILE A 494 -16.99 -6.17 -11.41
C ILE A 494 -16.77 -6.28 -12.91
N GLU A 495 -17.67 -6.92 -13.65
CA GLU A 495 -17.59 -7.05 -15.11
C GLU A 495 -17.67 -5.69 -15.81
N LYS A 496 -18.59 -4.81 -15.37
CA LYS A 496 -18.66 -3.42 -15.86
C LYS A 496 -17.37 -2.65 -15.61
N GLN A 497 -16.82 -2.73 -14.40
CA GLN A 497 -15.55 -2.08 -14.07
C GLN A 497 -14.39 -2.65 -14.91
N ALA A 498 -14.35 -3.97 -15.13
CA ALA A 498 -13.35 -4.60 -15.97
C ALA A 498 -13.44 -4.11 -17.43
N HIS A 499 -14.65 -3.90 -17.95
CA HIS A 499 -14.87 -3.33 -19.27
C HIS A 499 -14.39 -1.88 -19.35
N GLU A 500 -14.75 -1.03 -18.38
CA GLU A 500 -14.27 0.36 -18.29
C GLU A 500 -12.74 0.45 -18.19
N PHE A 501 -12.10 -0.46 -17.44
CA PHE A 501 -10.64 -0.53 -17.39
C PHE A 501 -10.03 -0.96 -18.72
N ALA A 502 -10.67 -1.86 -19.47
CA ALA A 502 -10.20 -2.25 -20.80
C ALA A 502 -10.27 -1.07 -21.79
N GLU A 503 -11.34 -0.28 -21.78
CA GLU A 503 -11.48 0.93 -22.59
C GLU A 503 -10.44 2.00 -22.21
N CYS A 504 -10.22 2.20 -20.90
CA CYS A 504 -9.15 3.08 -20.41
C CYS A 504 -7.78 2.62 -20.90
N LEU A 505 -7.49 1.32 -20.88
CA LEU A 505 -6.21 0.78 -21.34
C LEU A 505 -5.98 1.03 -22.84
N ILE A 506 -7.02 0.88 -23.67
CA ILE A 506 -6.95 1.22 -25.10
C ILE A 506 -6.63 2.71 -25.27
N SER A 507 -7.31 3.57 -24.53
CA SER A 507 -7.11 5.03 -24.60
C SER A 507 -5.70 5.45 -24.16
N ILE A 508 -5.17 4.81 -23.10
CA ILE A 508 -3.79 5.03 -22.65
C ILE A 508 -2.80 4.59 -23.75
N GLN A 509 -3.03 3.44 -24.38
CA GLN A 509 -2.15 2.94 -25.44
C GLN A 509 -2.14 3.87 -26.67
N GLU A 510 -3.28 4.46 -27.04
CA GLU A 510 -3.37 5.47 -28.09
C GLU A 510 -2.56 6.72 -27.73
N LEU A 511 -2.74 7.26 -26.51
CA LEU A 511 -1.98 8.42 -26.03
C LEU A 511 -0.48 8.13 -25.94
N GLU A 512 -0.07 6.95 -25.49
CA GLU A 512 1.34 6.54 -25.48
C GLU A 512 1.93 6.52 -26.90
N SER A 513 1.14 6.12 -27.91
CA SER A 513 1.59 6.12 -29.29
C SER A 513 1.76 7.54 -29.84
N GLU A 514 0.86 8.46 -29.47
CA GLU A 514 0.95 9.88 -29.83
C GLU A 514 2.17 10.53 -29.17
N VAL A 515 2.39 10.31 -27.88
CA VAL A 515 3.57 10.80 -27.16
C VAL A 515 4.87 10.29 -27.80
N LYS A 516 4.94 9.00 -28.16
CA LYS A 516 6.10 8.44 -28.87
C LYS A 516 6.32 9.11 -30.23
N SER A 517 5.24 9.40 -30.96
CA SER A 517 5.35 10.09 -32.26
C SER A 517 5.87 11.53 -32.11
N LEU A 518 5.38 12.26 -31.09
CA LEU A 518 5.83 13.61 -30.77
C LEU A 518 7.28 13.64 -30.28
N GLU A 519 7.69 12.65 -29.48
CA GLU A 519 9.07 12.50 -29.03
C GLU A 519 10.01 12.31 -30.22
N ILE A 520 9.64 11.45 -31.19
CA ILE A 520 10.40 11.27 -32.43
C ILE A 520 10.46 12.59 -33.22
N GLU A 521 9.34 13.32 -33.35
CA GLU A 521 9.31 14.60 -34.07
C GLU A 521 10.26 15.63 -33.41
N LEU A 522 10.19 15.79 -32.09
CA LEU A 522 11.06 16.71 -31.35
C LEU A 522 12.54 16.33 -31.49
N GLU A 523 12.88 15.05 -31.43
CA GLU A 523 14.25 14.57 -31.63
C GLU A 523 14.75 14.88 -33.05
N THR A 524 13.92 14.65 -34.06
CA THR A 524 14.28 14.99 -35.46
C THR A 524 14.48 16.49 -35.64
N GLN A 525 13.67 17.31 -34.96
CA GLN A 525 13.81 18.77 -35.01
C GLN A 525 15.09 19.23 -34.30
N ALA A 526 15.39 18.68 -33.12
CA ALA A 526 16.61 18.98 -32.37
C ALA A 526 17.86 18.66 -33.20
N LYS A 527 17.90 17.48 -33.82
CA LYS A 527 18.97 17.09 -34.74
C LYS A 527 19.09 18.04 -35.93
N GLY A 528 17.96 18.44 -36.52
CA GLY A 528 17.95 19.41 -37.62
C GLY A 528 18.46 20.80 -37.21
N PHE A 529 18.29 21.21 -35.94
CA PHE A 529 18.90 22.43 -35.42
C PHE A 529 20.39 22.29 -35.16
N GLU A 530 20.83 21.13 -34.66
CA GLU A 530 22.24 20.84 -34.44
C GLU A 530 23.03 20.85 -35.75
N GLU A 531 22.51 20.20 -36.80
CA GLU A 531 23.13 20.22 -38.14
C GLU A 531 23.21 21.65 -38.72
N LYS A 532 22.18 22.48 -38.53
CA LYS A 532 22.20 23.88 -38.96
C LYS A 532 23.20 24.70 -38.17
N LEU A 533 23.30 24.48 -36.86
CA LEU A 533 24.24 25.17 -36.00
C LEU A 533 25.67 24.80 -36.41
N GLU A 534 25.94 23.52 -36.67
CA GLU A 534 27.24 23.04 -37.16
C GLU A 534 27.58 23.64 -38.53
N ALA A 535 26.62 23.70 -39.46
CA ALA A 535 26.84 24.35 -40.75
C ALA A 535 27.19 25.85 -40.59
N VAL A 536 26.53 26.56 -39.68
CA VAL A 536 26.80 27.97 -39.38
C VAL A 536 28.16 28.14 -38.72
N THR A 537 28.55 27.28 -37.78
CA THR A 537 29.87 27.36 -37.13
C THR A 537 30.98 27.07 -38.13
N CYS A 538 30.84 26.05 -38.98
CA CYS A 538 31.77 25.79 -40.09
C CYS A 538 31.93 27.01 -41.01
N ALA A 539 30.82 27.58 -41.50
CA ALA A 539 30.84 28.74 -42.38
C ALA A 539 31.48 29.96 -41.72
N LYS A 540 31.24 30.18 -40.42
CA LYS A 540 31.86 31.24 -39.63
C LYS A 540 33.37 31.04 -39.52
N VAL A 541 33.83 29.83 -39.18
CA VAL A 541 35.26 29.51 -39.10
C VAL A 541 35.95 29.72 -40.45
N GLU A 542 35.34 29.28 -41.54
CA GLU A 542 35.86 29.53 -42.89
C GLU A 542 35.93 31.02 -43.24
N GLN A 543 34.94 31.81 -42.81
CA GLN A 543 34.95 33.26 -43.00
C GLN A 543 36.05 33.93 -42.16
N GLU A 544 36.21 33.54 -40.89
CA GLU A 544 37.30 34.03 -40.03
C GLU A 544 38.66 33.70 -40.62
N GLN A 545 38.85 32.47 -41.11
CA GLN A 545 40.10 32.06 -41.75
C GLN A 545 40.39 32.88 -43.01
N ARG A 546 39.38 33.15 -43.85
CA ARG A 546 39.52 34.04 -45.02
C ARG A 546 39.89 35.47 -44.62
N ALA A 547 39.29 35.99 -43.54
CA ALA A 547 39.59 37.33 -43.03
C ALA A 547 41.04 37.42 -42.51
N ILE A 548 41.50 36.43 -41.74
CA ILE A 548 42.89 36.35 -41.25
C ILE A 548 43.88 36.34 -42.40
N GLN A 549 43.66 35.49 -43.41
CA GLN A 549 44.54 35.43 -44.59
C GLN A 549 44.60 36.77 -45.36
N ALA A 550 43.46 37.45 -45.51
CA ALA A 550 43.41 38.76 -46.14
C ALA A 550 44.15 39.83 -45.30
N GLU A 551 44.00 39.80 -43.98
CA GLU A 551 44.70 40.70 -43.07
C GLU A 551 46.22 40.48 -43.09
N GLU A 552 46.68 39.23 -43.10
CA GLU A 552 48.09 38.87 -43.23
C GLU A 552 48.68 39.33 -44.56
N ALA A 553 47.95 39.13 -45.67
CA ALA A 553 48.35 39.63 -46.99
C ALA A 553 48.48 41.16 -46.99
N LEU A 554 47.53 41.86 -46.38
CA LEU A 554 47.54 43.32 -46.26
C LEU A 554 48.72 43.80 -45.39
N LYS A 555 48.97 43.15 -44.24
CA LYS A 555 50.14 43.43 -43.39
C LYS A 555 51.45 43.26 -44.18
N LYS A 556 51.59 42.18 -44.95
CA LYS A 556 52.75 41.95 -45.82
C LYS A 556 52.92 43.04 -46.86
N THR A 557 51.84 43.48 -47.52
CA THR A 557 51.92 44.60 -48.49
C THR A 557 52.29 45.93 -47.83
N ARG A 558 51.74 46.23 -46.65
CA ARG A 558 52.06 47.46 -45.91
C ARG A 558 53.52 47.46 -45.47
N TRP A 559 54.03 46.33 -44.97
CA TRP A 559 55.44 46.17 -44.64
C TRP A 559 56.33 46.42 -45.86
N ASN A 560 56.05 45.77 -46.98
CA ASN A 560 56.83 45.96 -48.21
C ASN A 560 56.79 47.43 -48.67
N ASN A 561 55.62 48.06 -48.65
CA ASN A 561 55.49 49.48 -48.99
C ASN A 561 56.31 50.36 -48.03
N SER A 562 56.26 50.11 -46.71
CA SER A 562 57.07 50.82 -45.72
C SER A 562 58.57 50.72 -46.04
N VAL A 563 59.06 49.50 -46.29
CA VAL A 563 60.46 49.26 -46.68
C VAL A 563 60.82 49.99 -47.98
N THR A 564 59.92 50.01 -48.98
CA THR A 564 60.17 50.75 -50.23
C THR A 564 60.21 52.26 -50.02
N VAL A 565 59.35 52.80 -49.15
CA VAL A 565 59.32 54.23 -48.79
C VAL A 565 60.57 54.60 -48.03
N GLU A 566 60.99 53.81 -47.04
CA GLU A 566 62.24 54.01 -46.31
C GLU A 566 63.45 54.03 -47.25
N ARG A 567 63.52 53.07 -48.19
CA ARG A 567 64.58 53.05 -49.21
C ARG A 567 64.55 54.31 -50.08
N LEU A 568 63.38 54.73 -50.56
CA LEU A 568 63.25 55.96 -51.36
C LEU A 568 63.63 57.22 -50.56
N GLN A 569 63.24 57.28 -49.29
CA GLN A 569 63.59 58.38 -48.39
C GLN A 569 65.10 58.44 -48.16
N GLU A 570 65.76 57.28 -48.01
CA GLU A 570 67.21 57.18 -47.86
C GLU A 570 67.96 57.60 -49.14
N GLU A 571 67.46 57.21 -50.32
CA GLU A 571 67.98 57.71 -51.61
C GLU A 571 67.80 59.23 -51.74
N PHE A 572 66.65 59.77 -51.36
CA PHE A 572 66.40 61.21 -51.38
C PHE A 572 67.33 61.97 -50.41
N ARG A 573 67.56 61.40 -49.22
CA ARG A 573 68.51 61.93 -48.23
C ARG A 573 69.94 61.94 -48.79
N ARG A 574 70.35 60.84 -49.43
CA ARG A 574 71.67 60.71 -50.09
C ARG A 574 71.84 61.75 -51.20
N LEU A 575 70.86 61.85 -52.10
CA LEU A 575 70.86 62.82 -53.18
C LEU A 575 70.88 64.26 -52.66
N SER A 576 70.15 64.54 -51.57
CA SER A 576 70.16 65.86 -50.94
C SER A 576 71.55 66.23 -50.42
N VAL A 577 72.24 65.30 -49.74
CA VAL A 577 73.63 65.50 -49.25
C VAL A 577 74.61 65.68 -50.41
N GLU A 578 74.45 64.91 -51.48
CA GLU A 578 75.26 65.08 -52.69
C GLU A 578 75.03 66.46 -53.33
N MET A 579 73.78 66.89 -53.44
CA MET A 579 73.41 68.17 -54.03
C MET A 579 73.92 69.34 -53.19
N THR A 580 73.81 69.30 -51.85
CA THR A 580 74.41 70.32 -50.98
C THR A 580 75.93 70.35 -51.13
N SER A 581 76.60 69.19 -51.19
CA SER A 581 78.05 69.13 -51.43
C SER A 581 78.45 69.72 -52.78
N LYS A 582 77.67 69.47 -53.84
CA LYS A 582 77.90 70.08 -55.17
C LYS A 582 77.63 71.58 -55.18
N VAL A 583 76.64 72.06 -54.42
CA VAL A 583 76.39 73.50 -54.25
C VAL A 583 77.55 74.14 -53.49
N ASP A 584 78.00 73.55 -52.38
CA ASP A 584 79.16 74.05 -51.61
C ASP A 584 80.43 74.09 -52.47
N GLU A 585 80.66 73.07 -53.29
CA GLU A 585 81.79 73.01 -54.22
C GLU A 585 81.67 74.07 -55.32
N ASN A 586 80.47 74.26 -55.89
CA ASN A 586 80.21 75.32 -56.87
C ASN A 586 80.36 76.71 -56.24
N GLU A 587 79.94 76.92 -54.99
CA GLU A 587 80.11 78.17 -54.27
C GLU A 587 81.59 78.47 -54.00
N LYS A 588 82.38 77.46 -53.63
CA LYS A 588 83.85 77.58 -53.54
C LYS A 588 84.48 77.91 -54.88
N GLN A 589 84.04 77.28 -55.96
CA GLN A 589 84.54 77.58 -57.30
C GLN A 589 84.14 79.00 -57.75
N ALA A 590 82.90 79.43 -57.46
CA ALA A 590 82.42 80.77 -57.78
C ALA A 590 83.16 81.86 -56.98
N THR A 591 83.39 81.63 -55.67
CA THR A 591 84.19 82.55 -54.83
C THR A 591 85.65 82.61 -55.29
N LYS A 592 86.24 81.48 -55.69
CA LYS A 592 87.58 81.44 -56.30
C LYS A 592 87.61 82.22 -57.62
N ALA A 593 86.66 81.99 -58.52
CA ALA A 593 86.56 82.70 -59.79
C ALA A 593 86.33 84.21 -59.59
N LEU A 594 85.55 84.61 -58.57
CA LEU A 594 85.37 86.01 -58.19
C LEU A 594 86.67 86.63 -57.66
N ALA A 595 87.43 85.90 -56.84
CA ALA A 595 88.74 86.35 -56.36
C ALA A 595 89.73 86.53 -57.51
N GLU A 596 89.81 85.56 -58.43
CA GLU A 596 90.62 85.64 -59.65
C GLU A 596 90.19 86.82 -60.53
N ALA A 597 88.88 87.05 -60.72
CA ALA A 597 88.38 88.19 -61.48
C ALA A 597 88.70 89.54 -60.83
N ASN A 598 88.69 89.62 -59.49
CA ASN A 598 89.08 90.83 -58.76
C ASN A 598 90.59 91.09 -58.88
N GLU A 599 91.42 90.05 -58.80
CA GLU A 599 92.87 90.15 -59.05
C GLU A 599 93.15 90.66 -60.47
N LEU A 600 92.48 90.09 -61.48
CA LEU A 600 92.59 90.56 -62.87
C LEU A 600 92.09 92.00 -63.04
N ARG A 601 91.00 92.40 -62.36
CA ARG A 601 90.54 93.80 -62.34
C ARG A 601 91.56 94.73 -61.72
N GLN A 602 92.24 94.30 -60.66
CA GLN A 602 93.30 95.07 -60.02
C GLN A 602 94.50 95.20 -60.95
N GLN A 603 94.90 94.13 -61.64
CA GLN A 603 95.93 94.18 -62.68
C GLN A 603 95.54 95.11 -63.84
N ASN A 604 94.30 95.03 -64.33
CA ASN A 604 93.78 95.96 -65.34
C ASN A 604 93.82 97.41 -64.85
N ARG A 605 93.46 97.68 -63.59
CA ARG A 605 93.55 99.04 -63.02
C ARG A 605 95.00 99.54 -63.02
N ILE A 606 95.96 98.71 -62.64
CA ILE A 606 97.39 99.06 -62.67
C ILE A 606 97.84 99.32 -64.12
N LEU A 607 97.44 98.48 -65.07
CA LEU A 607 97.75 98.68 -66.49
C LEU A 607 97.09 99.93 -67.07
N GLU A 608 95.85 100.23 -66.68
CA GLU A 608 95.15 101.48 -67.03
C GLU A 608 95.87 102.70 -66.44
N GLU A 609 96.33 102.64 -65.19
CA GLU A 609 97.14 103.69 -64.56
C GLU A 609 98.48 103.87 -65.32
N MET A 610 99.19 102.80 -65.65
CA MET A 610 100.40 102.87 -66.47
C MET A 610 100.14 103.43 -67.88
N LEU A 611 98.98 103.11 -68.48
CA LEU A 611 98.60 103.60 -69.79
C LEU A 611 98.19 105.08 -69.74
N GLN A 612 97.52 105.50 -68.66
CA GLN A 612 97.22 106.90 -68.36
C GLN A 612 98.53 107.68 -68.19
N GLU A 613 99.49 107.16 -67.41
CA GLU A 613 100.81 107.76 -67.21
C GLU A 613 101.58 107.87 -68.54
N ALA A 614 101.58 106.82 -69.36
CA ALA A 614 102.17 106.86 -70.71
C ALA A 614 101.44 107.83 -71.66
N ASN A 615 100.12 107.99 -71.53
CA ASN A 615 99.35 108.97 -72.29
C ASN A 615 99.65 110.41 -71.84
N GLU A 616 99.83 110.65 -70.55
CA GLU A 616 100.28 111.93 -69.99
C GLU A 616 101.71 112.24 -70.46
N GLU A 617 102.59 111.24 -70.52
CA GLU A 617 103.91 111.38 -71.16
C GLU A 617 103.80 111.68 -72.66
N LEU A 618 102.89 111.04 -73.40
CA LEU A 618 102.62 111.34 -74.79
C LEU A 618 102.04 112.75 -74.98
N GLU A 619 101.18 113.21 -74.09
CA GLU A 619 100.61 114.56 -74.10
C GLU A 619 101.71 115.60 -73.81
N LEU A 620 102.61 115.32 -72.87
CA LEU A 620 103.83 116.11 -72.65
C LEU A 620 104.76 116.13 -73.88
N ILE A 621 104.89 115.01 -74.61
CA ILE A 621 105.66 114.94 -75.86
C ILE A 621 104.94 115.70 -77.00
N LYS A 622 103.61 115.64 -77.04
CA LYS A 622 102.78 116.36 -78.01
C LYS A 622 102.86 117.87 -77.77
N ASP A 623 102.76 118.31 -76.52
CA ASP A 623 102.93 119.71 -76.12
C ASP A 623 104.33 120.23 -76.41
N ARG A 624 105.34 119.35 -76.33
CA ARG A 624 106.73 119.66 -76.72
C ARG A 624 106.93 119.74 -78.23
N ASN A 625 106.11 119.04 -79.01
CA ASN A 625 106.08 119.13 -80.47
C ASN A 625 105.20 120.29 -80.98
N GLU A 626 104.17 120.72 -80.23
CA GLU A 626 103.26 121.81 -80.59
C GLU A 626 103.77 123.22 -80.20
N THR A 627 104.89 123.35 -79.47
CA THR A 627 105.50 124.64 -79.10
C THR A 627 106.61 125.14 -80.03
N ILE A 628 106.85 124.49 -81.18
CA ILE A 628 107.72 125.00 -82.25
C ILE A 628 106.90 125.21 -83.54
N ASN A 629 106.48 126.46 -83.74
CA ASN A 629 105.84 127.08 -84.93
C ASN A 629 104.31 126.88 -85.11
N PRO A 630 103.55 127.98 -85.34
CA PRO A 630 103.76 128.78 -86.55
C PRO A 630 103.57 130.30 -86.44
N SER A 631 104.56 131.05 -86.96
CA SER A 631 104.35 132.35 -87.58
C SER A 631 104.77 132.31 -89.05
N SER A 632 104.04 131.57 -89.86
CA SER A 632 103.65 132.00 -91.20
C SER A 632 102.65 131.00 -91.74
N LEU A 633 101.45 131.45 -92.11
CA LEU A 633 100.86 131.24 -93.44
C LEU A 633 99.33 131.38 -93.37
N ASN A 634 98.82 132.62 -93.26
CA ASN A 634 97.56 132.95 -93.91
C ASN A 634 97.36 134.46 -94.10
N MET A 635 98.04 135.04 -95.09
CA MET A 635 97.42 136.01 -96.02
C MET A 635 98.40 136.40 -97.13
N GLN A 636 98.57 135.48 -98.09
CA GLN A 636 98.80 135.85 -99.48
C GLN A 636 97.85 135.05 -100.38
N LYS A 637 96.54 135.21 -100.11
CA LYS A 637 95.46 134.97 -101.09
C LYS A 637 94.91 136.32 -101.57
N SER A 638 95.77 137.12 -102.18
CA SER A 638 95.46 138.29 -103.02
C SER A 638 96.81 138.80 -103.55
N MET A 639 97.18 138.82 -104.83
CA MET A 639 96.38 139.08 -106.01
C MET A 639 96.97 138.44 -107.27
N ARG A 640 96.32 137.40 -107.80
CA ARG A 640 96.08 137.26 -109.25
C ARG A 640 94.63 137.72 -109.42
N ARG A 641 94.30 138.90 -109.96
CA ARG A 641 94.84 139.61 -111.13
C ARG A 641 95.97 140.62 -110.85
N LYS A 642 97.23 140.20 -111.03
CA LYS A 642 98.12 140.72 -112.08
C LYS A 642 99.32 139.80 -112.26
N ASN A 643 99.51 139.42 -113.52
CA ASN A 643 100.78 139.29 -114.24
C ASN A 643 101.84 138.35 -113.66
N MET A 644 102.03 137.23 -114.36
CA MET A 644 103.23 137.00 -115.20
C MET A 644 104.35 136.39 -114.36
N LYS A 645 105.00 135.30 -114.77
CA LYS A 645 105.25 134.78 -116.10
C LYS A 645 105.93 133.42 -115.86
N LEU A 646 105.64 132.47 -116.74
CA LEU A 646 106.54 131.40 -117.20
C LEU A 646 107.06 130.41 -116.13
N SER A 647 107.37 129.17 -116.43
CA SER A 647 107.24 128.35 -117.63
C SER A 647 107.55 126.92 -117.18
N GLN A 648 106.96 125.98 -117.91
CA GLN A 648 107.45 124.61 -118.14
C GLN A 648 107.42 123.63 -116.97
#